data_AF-A0A496Y4G5-F1
#
_entry.id   AF-A0A496Y4G5-F1
#
_cell.length_a   1.000
_cell.length_b   1.000
_cell.length_c   1.000
_cell.angle_alpha   90.00
_cell.angle_beta   90.00
_cell.angle_gamma   90.00
#
_symmetry.space_group_name_H-M   'P 1'
#
loop_
_entity.id
_entity.type
_entity.pdbx_description
1 polymer ?
#
loop_
_entity_poly.entity_id
_entity_poly.type
_entity_poly.pdbx_seq_one_letter_code
_entity_poly.pdbx_strand_id
1 'polypeptide(L)'
;MLSPELVAVIAFGYLLLLFAIAYYGDRQRAKGRSVIANPYIYTLSLAVYCTAWTFFGSVGKAATQGATFLTIYLGPTLMAFFWWFVLRKLLRVCKDNNLTTMSDFLTLRYGKGALLGALVTLGVLLAVVPYIGLQLKSVSNTFNILAYHEVISPLTTPVYQDTAFYVALILAVFGILFGARHLDPTERHEGMVAAVAFESLIKLLAFLAVGILVSYGIFQGWGEIFGGIRHNPQFRQLLSVNTGAHDSYLLIMVQTILAMGAILFLPRQFHMAVVENTDEKHILTAMWLLPLYLLLINLFVMPIAFAGLLLGFPSSEADTFVLRIPLQSGHPYLALLTFIGGLSASTAMVAVSSIAVSTMLLNNLVLPLTIRLNLQEHLPPHLLTIKRLGILLVILLGFITYRLIGPSAMLVDMGLIAFCGVIQLAPAILGALYWREATKWGAIAGLGAGFLLWAYTLVLPYLIEAGLFHPGILEHGPLGLAVLKPIAFLGLSGLDHLSHAFFWSLFFNIGIFVSVSLLTAASPLEVEQARRFVGIFELEEGLPLERRYTYLPNLDQFTCFMEKFIGKQKAREARQGFLKQIELPEKEWGDREKLQLEAYVERTIAGSIGPAAARVIMDGYLSSLGSRMEGVFDLFGQVSSSLEESQQKLKRRVAELSVLYEAARTLTSTLYLPELIEGVLDLLVERLGVEKCSVRLLDEDGQLTIKSYRGLTRIAQILSTKPEINTLLGQCLLTPQVISVSDTSLMGRDRLEGLLEEETLASFVLAPITTETLALGVLTAASSQKGYFAREHVEFFQSLAGQLGAAVRSAQQVAHQIRNPVHAIGGFAHLLLKKLPQDSDTRNYAEIIIKEAKRLEQMVSEVIETSVIFIPREEEQDINQVVRGALGIIRSKIEEKQVDLKVELAEDLPPLTMDVGNMKRVILQLVANALDAMFFGGRLKLSTRRQNEMVEIKVEDNGKGIPPHMLPHIFDTFFSTKPSGPGLGLPIVHKIITQHRGQISIDSKLNIGTTVTIKLPATKEPESVQD
;
A
#
# COMPACT_ATOMS: atom_id res chain seq x y z
N MET A 1 4.95 -46.86 28.96
CA MET A 1 4.03 -45.73 28.67
C MET A 1 4.82 -44.45 28.77
N LEU A 2 4.64 -43.51 27.85
CA LEU A 2 5.16 -42.15 28.00
C LEU A 2 4.03 -41.30 28.57
N SER A 3 4.32 -40.42 29.54
CA SER A 3 3.28 -39.53 30.05
C SER A 3 2.83 -38.57 28.94
N PRO A 4 1.53 -38.24 28.83
CA PRO A 4 1.04 -37.28 27.84
C PRO A 4 1.77 -35.94 27.93
N GLU A 5 2.11 -35.53 29.15
CA GLU A 5 2.90 -34.34 29.46
C GLU A 5 4.30 -34.40 28.82
N LEU A 6 5.00 -35.53 28.93
CA LEU A 6 6.33 -35.69 28.34
C LEU A 6 6.27 -35.61 26.81
N VAL A 7 5.29 -36.27 26.19
CA VAL A 7 5.11 -36.23 24.73
C VAL A 7 4.81 -34.79 24.27
N ALA A 8 3.94 -34.08 24.98
CA ALA A 8 3.60 -32.69 24.68
C ALA A 8 4.78 -31.73 24.86
N VAL A 9 5.56 -31.87 25.95
CA VAL A 9 6.75 -31.04 26.21
C VAL A 9 7.80 -31.25 25.12
N ILE A 10 8.03 -32.49 24.70
CA ILE A 10 9.00 -32.80 23.65
C ILE A 10 8.52 -32.30 22.28
N ALA A 11 7.23 -32.44 21.98
CA ALA A 11 6.62 -31.87 20.77
C ALA A 11 6.79 -30.34 20.71
N PHE A 12 6.49 -29.66 21.81
CA PHE A 12 6.62 -28.21 21.91
C PHE A 12 8.08 -27.75 21.84
N GLY A 13 8.99 -28.45 22.55
CA GLY A 13 10.42 -28.20 22.48
C GLY A 13 10.98 -28.38 21.07
N TYR A 14 10.49 -29.38 20.32
CA TYR A 14 10.83 -29.56 18.92
C TYR A 14 10.37 -28.39 18.04
N LEU A 15 9.13 -27.93 18.20
CA LEU A 15 8.63 -26.76 17.47
C LEU A 15 9.42 -25.47 17.79
N LEU A 16 9.83 -25.29 19.05
CA LEU A 16 10.71 -24.19 19.46
C LEU A 16 12.10 -24.29 18.83
N LEU A 17 12.66 -25.49 18.71
CA LEU A 17 13.93 -25.71 18.02
C LEU A 17 13.83 -25.30 16.54
N LEU A 18 12.75 -25.68 15.85
CA LEU A 18 12.51 -25.26 14.48
C LEU A 18 12.42 -23.74 14.35
N PHE A 19 11.74 -23.08 15.29
CA PHE A 19 11.68 -21.62 15.35
C PHE A 19 13.07 -21.00 15.56
N ALA A 20 13.90 -21.58 16.44
CA ALA A 20 15.26 -21.11 16.69
C ALA A 20 16.15 -21.25 15.44
N ILE A 21 16.04 -22.35 14.69
CA ILE A 21 16.74 -22.56 13.42
C ILE A 21 16.28 -21.52 12.38
N ALA A 22 14.98 -21.26 12.31
CA ALA A 22 14.45 -20.27 11.39
C ALA A 22 14.95 -18.86 11.72
N TYR A 23 14.87 -18.47 12.99
CA TYR A 23 15.39 -17.20 13.48
C TYR A 23 16.90 -17.06 13.19
N TYR A 24 17.67 -18.13 13.34
CA TYR A 24 19.08 -18.15 12.98
C TYR A 24 19.31 -17.93 11.48
N GLY A 25 18.52 -18.59 10.62
CA GLY A 25 18.57 -18.40 9.17
C GLY A 25 18.31 -16.95 8.75
N ASP A 26 17.24 -16.35 9.27
CA ASP A 26 16.90 -14.94 9.01
C ASP A 26 18.01 -13.98 9.49
N ARG A 27 18.61 -14.26 10.65
CA ARG A 27 19.71 -13.45 11.20
C ARG A 27 20.99 -13.56 10.37
N GLN A 28 21.28 -14.71 9.78
CA GLN A 28 22.47 -14.86 8.92
C GLN A 28 22.30 -14.14 7.58
N ARG A 29 21.09 -14.14 7.01
CA ARG A 29 20.75 -13.31 5.86
C ARG A 29 20.99 -11.83 6.13
N ALA A 30 20.55 -11.33 7.28
CA ALA A 30 20.77 -9.94 7.69
C ALA A 30 22.28 -9.57 7.79
N LYS A 31 23.16 -10.56 7.97
CA LYS A 31 24.63 -10.41 7.94
C LYS A 31 25.26 -10.64 6.56
N GLY A 32 24.45 -10.77 5.50
CA GLY A 32 24.90 -11.00 4.12
C GLY A 32 25.33 -12.45 3.82
N ARG A 33 25.10 -13.40 4.74
CA ARG A 33 25.42 -14.83 4.55
C ARG A 33 24.12 -15.60 4.32
N SER A 34 23.74 -15.77 3.06
CA SER A 34 22.52 -16.51 2.70
C SER A 34 22.71 -18.01 2.93
N VAL A 35 21.90 -18.60 3.78
CA VAL A 35 21.94 -20.05 4.08
C VAL A 35 21.37 -20.85 2.91
N ILE A 36 20.42 -20.26 2.17
CA ILE A 36 19.77 -20.88 1.02
C ILE A 36 20.54 -20.73 -0.29
N ALA A 37 21.70 -20.04 -0.28
CA ALA A 37 22.64 -20.06 -1.40
C ALA A 37 23.28 -21.45 -1.61
N ASN A 38 23.11 -22.38 -0.66
CA ASN A 38 23.60 -23.73 -0.79
C ASN A 38 22.57 -24.63 -1.53
N PRO A 39 22.95 -25.30 -2.63
CA PRO A 39 22.04 -26.16 -3.41
C PRO A 39 21.51 -27.37 -2.64
N TYR A 40 22.25 -27.87 -1.64
CA TYR A 40 21.83 -29.00 -0.80
C TYR A 40 20.67 -28.61 0.12
N ILE A 41 20.72 -27.40 0.72
CA ILE A 41 19.66 -26.90 1.59
C ILE A 41 18.39 -26.64 0.79
N TYR A 42 18.53 -26.02 -0.39
CA TYR A 42 17.41 -25.87 -1.33
C TYR A 42 16.78 -27.23 -1.66
N THR A 43 17.58 -28.24 -2.01
CA THR A 43 17.05 -29.57 -2.36
C THR A 43 16.35 -30.25 -1.18
N LEU A 44 16.94 -30.22 0.02
CA LEU A 44 16.31 -30.76 1.24
C LEU A 44 15.01 -30.03 1.59
N SER A 45 14.90 -28.75 1.23
CA SER A 45 13.66 -28.00 1.42
C SER A 45 12.52 -28.47 0.49
N LEU A 46 12.85 -28.97 -0.72
CA LEU A 46 11.87 -29.59 -1.64
C LEU A 46 11.32 -30.92 -1.08
N ALA A 47 12.03 -31.56 -0.16
CA ALA A 47 11.54 -32.74 0.53
C ALA A 47 10.37 -32.47 1.48
N VAL A 48 9.87 -31.22 1.58
CA VAL A 48 8.52 -30.91 2.09
C VAL A 48 7.40 -31.61 1.31
N TYR A 49 7.71 -32.20 0.15
CA TYR A 49 6.85 -33.17 -0.53
C TYR A 49 6.55 -34.41 0.33
N CYS A 50 7.52 -34.87 1.12
CA CYS A 50 7.38 -36.00 2.03
C CYS A 50 6.67 -35.54 3.32
N THR A 51 5.35 -35.74 3.34
CA THR A 51 4.46 -35.32 4.43
C THR A 51 4.13 -36.50 5.35
N ALA A 52 3.23 -36.32 6.33
CA ALA A 52 2.76 -37.44 7.15
C ALA A 52 2.15 -38.58 6.33
N TRP A 53 1.73 -38.30 5.09
CA TRP A 53 1.43 -39.33 4.10
C TRP A 53 2.59 -40.30 3.87
N THR A 54 3.78 -39.77 3.57
CA THR A 54 4.96 -40.58 3.29
C THR A 54 5.39 -41.36 4.50
N PHE A 55 5.25 -40.71 5.65
CA PHE A 55 5.68 -41.26 6.92
C PHE A 55 4.74 -42.37 7.42
N PHE A 56 3.42 -42.19 7.32
CA PHE A 56 2.43 -43.14 7.85
C PHE A 56 1.63 -43.82 6.74
N GLY A 57 1.02 -43.04 5.84
CA GLY A 57 0.15 -43.54 4.77
C GLY A 57 0.83 -44.45 3.74
N SER A 58 2.13 -44.28 3.46
CA SER A 58 2.85 -45.18 2.53
C SER A 58 3.04 -46.58 3.10
N VAL A 59 3.22 -46.70 4.42
CA VAL A 59 3.26 -47.99 5.09
C VAL A 59 1.88 -48.64 5.08
N GLY A 60 0.83 -47.86 5.33
CA GLY A 60 -0.56 -48.34 5.19
C GLY A 60 -0.87 -48.83 3.78
N LYS A 61 -0.51 -48.05 2.76
CA LYS A 61 -0.69 -48.43 1.35
C LYS A 61 0.13 -49.65 0.95
N ALA A 62 1.36 -49.78 1.46
CA ALA A 62 2.18 -50.97 1.21
C ALA A 62 1.60 -52.22 1.87
N ALA A 63 0.97 -52.09 3.04
CA ALA A 63 0.32 -53.20 3.73
C ALA A 63 -0.98 -53.67 3.05
N THR A 64 -1.69 -52.77 2.35
CA THR A 64 -2.97 -53.08 1.70
C THR A 64 -2.85 -53.36 0.20
N GLN A 65 -1.95 -52.66 -0.50
CA GLN A 65 -1.82 -52.68 -1.97
C GLN A 65 -0.40 -53.07 -2.46
N GLY A 66 0.48 -53.50 -1.56
CA GLY A 66 1.83 -53.95 -1.94
C GLY A 66 2.65 -52.85 -2.61
N ALA A 67 3.31 -53.16 -3.72
CA ALA A 67 4.22 -52.25 -4.42
C ALA A 67 3.56 -51.01 -5.05
N THR A 68 2.22 -50.93 -5.14
CA THR A 68 1.48 -49.81 -5.74
C THR A 68 1.72 -48.48 -5.01
N PHE A 69 2.19 -48.48 -3.76
CA PHE A 69 2.54 -47.25 -3.05
C PHE A 69 3.68 -46.44 -3.72
N LEU A 70 4.58 -47.10 -4.46
CA LEU A 70 5.74 -46.49 -5.11
C LEU A 70 5.36 -45.48 -6.19
N THR A 71 4.17 -45.57 -6.77
CA THR A 71 3.70 -44.69 -7.87
C THR A 71 3.75 -43.22 -7.50
N ILE A 72 3.48 -42.90 -6.23
CA ILE A 72 3.48 -41.54 -5.70
C ILE A 72 4.90 -40.96 -5.63
N TYR A 73 5.93 -41.80 -5.57
CA TYR A 73 7.34 -41.37 -5.55
C TYR A 73 8.00 -41.48 -6.93
N LEU A 74 7.52 -42.42 -7.74
CA LEU A 74 7.93 -42.56 -9.13
C LEU A 74 7.59 -41.30 -9.92
N GLY A 75 6.39 -40.73 -9.74
CA GLY A 75 5.98 -39.51 -10.42
C GLY A 75 6.95 -38.33 -10.23
N PRO A 76 7.22 -37.88 -9.00
CA PRO A 76 8.19 -36.82 -8.73
C PRO A 76 9.60 -37.14 -9.22
N THR A 77 10.02 -38.41 -9.13
CA THR A 77 11.31 -38.87 -9.65
C THR A 77 11.40 -38.69 -11.17
N LEU A 78 10.34 -39.06 -11.91
CA LEU A 78 10.26 -38.84 -13.36
C LEU A 78 10.21 -37.34 -13.69
N MET A 79 9.40 -36.57 -12.95
CA MET A 79 9.29 -35.12 -13.15
C MET A 79 10.61 -34.39 -12.89
N ALA A 80 11.44 -34.88 -11.97
CA ALA A 80 12.76 -34.31 -11.69
C ALA A 80 13.62 -34.22 -12.96
N PHE A 81 13.60 -35.24 -13.82
CA PHE A 81 14.33 -35.20 -15.11
C PHE A 81 13.80 -34.12 -16.08
N PHE A 82 12.51 -33.76 -15.98
CA PHE A 82 11.90 -32.71 -16.81
C PHE A 82 12.02 -31.30 -16.23
N TRP A 83 12.52 -31.15 -15.00
CA TRP A 83 12.61 -29.83 -14.35
C TRP A 83 13.51 -28.85 -15.07
N TRP A 84 14.55 -29.31 -15.76
CA TRP A 84 15.39 -28.42 -16.56
C TRP A 84 14.60 -27.69 -17.66
N PHE A 85 13.53 -28.30 -18.17
CA PHE A 85 12.68 -27.70 -19.19
C PHE A 85 11.52 -26.92 -18.56
N VAL A 86 10.74 -27.56 -17.69
CA VAL A 86 9.50 -26.98 -17.15
C VAL A 86 9.77 -26.07 -15.96
N LEU A 87 10.42 -26.59 -14.91
CA LEU A 87 10.63 -25.85 -13.66
C LEU A 87 11.56 -24.66 -13.86
N ARG A 88 12.66 -24.83 -14.63
CA ARG A 88 13.59 -23.73 -14.96
C ARG A 88 12.87 -22.58 -15.65
N LYS A 89 12.05 -22.87 -16.67
CA LYS A 89 11.32 -21.84 -17.42
C LYS A 89 10.32 -21.12 -16.53
N LEU A 90 9.54 -21.88 -15.76
CA LEU A 90 8.57 -21.35 -14.82
C LEU A 90 9.25 -20.47 -13.75
N LEU A 91 10.38 -20.91 -13.22
CA LEU A 91 11.16 -20.19 -12.22
C LEU A 91 11.69 -18.86 -12.76
N ARG A 92 12.28 -18.88 -13.97
CA ARG A 92 12.79 -17.67 -14.62
C ARG A 92 11.70 -16.63 -14.87
N VAL A 93 10.56 -17.07 -15.42
CA VAL A 93 9.40 -16.18 -15.64
C VAL A 93 8.95 -15.54 -14.33
N CYS A 94 8.87 -16.32 -13.25
CA CYS A 94 8.46 -15.78 -11.95
C CYS A 94 9.46 -14.78 -11.38
N LYS A 95 10.77 -15.05 -11.49
CA LYS A 95 11.83 -14.14 -11.04
C LYS A 95 11.85 -12.83 -11.82
N ASP A 96 11.79 -12.90 -13.15
CA ASP A 96 11.85 -11.72 -14.02
C ASP A 96 10.64 -10.77 -13.81
N ASN A 97 9.51 -11.32 -13.33
CA ASN A 97 8.27 -10.57 -13.10
C ASN A 97 7.89 -10.42 -11.62
N ASN A 98 8.77 -10.82 -10.68
CA ASN A 98 8.53 -10.79 -9.22
C ASN A 98 7.20 -11.45 -8.79
N LEU A 99 6.87 -12.59 -9.39
CA LEU A 99 5.63 -13.33 -9.11
C LEU A 99 5.83 -14.28 -7.93
N THR A 100 4.91 -14.24 -6.98
CA THR A 100 5.01 -14.97 -5.71
C THR A 100 3.98 -16.10 -5.59
N THR A 101 2.98 -16.14 -6.48
CA THR A 101 1.95 -17.18 -6.46
C THR A 101 1.60 -17.68 -7.86
N MET A 102 0.98 -18.87 -7.92
CA MET A 102 0.52 -19.48 -9.17
C MET A 102 -0.63 -18.74 -9.82
N SER A 103 -1.52 -18.15 -9.02
CA SER A 103 -2.59 -17.31 -9.53
C SER A 103 -2.03 -16.04 -10.14
N ASP A 104 -0.99 -15.44 -9.55
CA ASP A 104 -0.31 -14.27 -10.12
C ASP A 104 0.39 -14.63 -11.44
N PHE A 105 1.02 -15.81 -11.52
CA PHE A 105 1.59 -16.35 -12.76
C PHE A 105 0.57 -16.45 -13.89
N LEU A 106 -0.59 -17.07 -13.63
CA LEU A 106 -1.63 -17.24 -14.66
C LEU A 106 -2.31 -15.91 -15.00
N THR A 107 -2.62 -15.07 -14.01
CA THR A 107 -3.25 -13.78 -14.27
C THR A 107 -2.34 -12.86 -15.07
N LEU A 108 -1.02 -12.83 -14.81
CA LEU A 108 -0.10 -12.02 -15.62
C LEU A 108 -0.08 -12.48 -17.09
N ARG A 109 0.05 -13.80 -17.33
CA ARG A 109 0.08 -14.37 -18.69
C ARG A 109 -1.20 -14.10 -19.48
N TYR A 110 -2.35 -14.19 -18.83
CA TYR A 110 -3.68 -14.14 -19.44
C TYR A 110 -4.37 -12.78 -19.20
N GLY A 111 -3.61 -11.68 -19.27
CA GLY A 111 -4.18 -10.33 -19.37
C GLY A 111 -4.78 -9.74 -18.07
N LYS A 112 -4.19 -10.04 -16.91
CA LYS A 112 -4.48 -9.48 -15.57
C LYS A 112 -5.96 -9.54 -15.15
N GLY A 113 -6.65 -10.64 -15.48
CA GLY A 113 -8.06 -10.80 -15.11
C GLY A 113 -8.29 -11.25 -13.66
N ALA A 114 -8.96 -10.41 -12.85
CA ALA A 114 -9.31 -10.76 -11.47
C ALA A 114 -10.14 -12.06 -11.34
N LEU A 115 -11.01 -12.36 -12.32
CA LEU A 115 -11.84 -13.58 -12.31
C LEU A 115 -10.99 -14.85 -12.41
N LEU A 116 -9.96 -14.85 -13.25
CA LEU A 116 -9.05 -16.00 -13.40
C LEU A 116 -8.28 -16.25 -12.10
N GLY A 117 -7.76 -15.18 -11.49
CA GLY A 117 -7.06 -15.25 -10.21
C GLY A 117 -7.95 -15.82 -9.10
N ALA A 118 -9.19 -15.35 -8.99
CA ALA A 118 -10.17 -15.84 -8.03
C ALA A 118 -10.52 -17.32 -8.26
N LEU A 119 -10.76 -17.73 -9.51
CA LEU A 119 -11.07 -19.12 -9.87
C LEU A 119 -9.95 -20.08 -9.48
N VAL A 120 -8.70 -19.74 -9.83
CA VAL A 120 -7.51 -20.53 -9.47
C VAL A 120 -7.37 -20.61 -7.95
N THR A 121 -7.52 -19.48 -7.25
CA THR A 121 -7.36 -19.41 -5.79
C THR A 121 -8.39 -20.24 -5.06
N LEU A 122 -9.67 -20.14 -5.44
CA LEU A 122 -10.75 -20.91 -4.81
C LEU A 122 -10.64 -22.40 -5.12
N GLY A 123 -10.34 -22.77 -6.37
CA GLY A 123 -10.14 -24.17 -6.76
C GLY A 123 -8.97 -24.82 -6.00
N VAL A 124 -7.85 -24.11 -5.87
CA VAL A 124 -6.68 -24.57 -5.10
C VAL A 124 -7.00 -24.67 -3.61
N LEU A 125 -7.71 -23.70 -3.04
CA LEU A 125 -8.14 -23.74 -1.64
C LEU A 125 -8.96 -25.01 -1.36
N LEU A 126 -9.98 -25.28 -2.19
CA LEU A 126 -10.82 -26.48 -2.06
C LEU A 126 -10.01 -27.77 -2.21
N ALA A 127 -9.03 -27.80 -3.11
CA ALA A 127 -8.18 -28.97 -3.30
C ALA A 127 -7.23 -29.23 -2.11
N VAL A 128 -6.65 -28.19 -1.51
CA VAL A 128 -5.63 -28.33 -0.45
C VAL A 128 -6.23 -28.60 0.93
N VAL A 129 -7.46 -28.14 1.21
CA VAL A 129 -8.11 -28.26 2.52
C VAL A 129 -8.20 -29.71 3.03
N PRO A 130 -8.70 -30.71 2.27
CA PRO A 130 -8.73 -32.11 2.72
C PRO A 130 -7.35 -32.64 3.08
N TYR A 131 -6.32 -32.18 2.37
CA TYR A 131 -4.96 -32.60 2.59
C TYR A 131 -4.33 -32.00 3.86
N ILE A 132 -4.77 -30.81 4.27
CA ILE A 132 -4.46 -30.25 5.60
C ILE A 132 -5.17 -31.08 6.69
N GLY A 133 -6.44 -31.43 6.48
CA GLY A 133 -7.19 -32.31 7.38
C GLY A 133 -6.50 -33.65 7.62
N LEU A 134 -5.91 -34.24 6.58
CA LEU A 134 -5.06 -35.43 6.68
C LEU A 134 -3.88 -35.25 7.65
N GLN A 135 -3.18 -34.13 7.58
CA GLN A 135 -2.04 -33.86 8.47
C GLN A 135 -2.49 -33.78 9.93
N LEU A 136 -3.61 -33.10 10.19
CA LEU A 136 -4.20 -33.02 11.53
C LEU A 136 -4.59 -34.41 12.06
N LYS A 137 -5.23 -35.24 11.22
CA LYS A 137 -5.55 -36.65 11.54
C LYS A 137 -4.30 -37.42 11.94
N SER A 138 -3.22 -37.27 11.18
CA SER A 138 -1.98 -38.02 11.40
C SER A 138 -1.32 -37.67 12.73
N VAL A 139 -1.16 -36.37 13.02
CA VAL A 139 -0.54 -35.92 14.28
C VAL A 139 -1.42 -36.24 15.48
N SER A 140 -2.74 -36.05 15.36
CA SER A 140 -3.71 -36.36 16.42
C SER A 140 -3.71 -37.85 16.76
N ASN A 141 -3.82 -38.73 15.77
CA ASN A 141 -3.85 -40.18 15.98
C ASN A 141 -2.54 -40.69 16.59
N THR A 142 -1.40 -40.21 16.11
CA THR A 142 -0.09 -40.66 16.62
C THR A 142 0.20 -40.17 18.03
N PHE A 143 -0.26 -38.97 18.38
CA PHE A 143 -0.23 -38.49 19.76
C PHE A 143 -1.11 -39.38 20.67
N ASN A 144 -2.35 -39.67 20.26
CA ASN A 144 -3.27 -40.48 21.06
C ASN A 144 -2.76 -41.92 21.24
N ILE A 145 -2.12 -42.51 20.24
CA ILE A 145 -1.50 -43.83 20.37
C ILE A 145 -0.36 -43.82 21.38
N LEU A 146 0.49 -42.78 21.41
CA LEU A 146 1.58 -42.68 22.37
C LEU A 146 1.10 -42.40 23.80
N ALA A 147 0.13 -41.50 23.95
CA ALA A 147 -0.36 -41.00 25.23
C ALA A 147 -1.40 -41.95 25.87
N TYR A 148 -2.32 -42.48 25.07
CA TYR A 148 -3.52 -43.20 25.53
C TYR A 148 -3.68 -44.61 24.93
N HIS A 149 -2.83 -45.02 23.97
CA HIS A 149 -2.90 -46.32 23.25
C HIS A 149 -4.20 -46.60 22.48
N GLU A 150 -5.09 -45.61 22.37
CA GLU A 150 -6.36 -45.72 21.65
C GLU A 150 -6.47 -44.67 20.56
N VAL A 151 -7.20 -44.99 19.49
CA VAL A 151 -7.61 -44.02 18.47
C VAL A 151 -9.06 -43.64 18.78
N ILE A 152 -9.25 -42.39 19.22
CA ILE A 152 -10.57 -41.88 19.62
C ILE A 152 -11.29 -41.33 18.39
N SER A 153 -12.56 -41.68 18.19
CA SER A 153 -13.35 -41.18 17.06
C SER A 153 -13.71 -39.69 17.23
N PRO A 154 -13.53 -38.84 16.20
CA PRO A 154 -13.79 -37.40 16.30
C PRO A 154 -15.28 -37.03 16.23
N LEU A 155 -16.15 -37.94 15.77
CA LEU A 155 -17.60 -37.70 15.67
C LEU A 155 -18.29 -37.76 17.04
N THR A 156 -17.77 -38.56 17.97
CA THR A 156 -18.37 -38.77 19.30
C THR A 156 -17.75 -37.89 20.39
N THR A 157 -16.67 -37.18 20.08
CA THR A 157 -15.95 -36.31 21.02
C THR A 157 -16.32 -34.84 20.83
N PRO A 158 -16.61 -34.10 21.92
CA PRO A 158 -16.72 -32.65 21.88
C PRO A 158 -15.44 -32.00 21.35
N VAL A 159 -15.56 -30.88 20.63
CA VAL A 159 -14.41 -30.17 20.00
C VAL A 159 -13.28 -29.87 20.98
N TYR A 160 -13.59 -29.53 22.22
CA TYR A 160 -12.58 -29.21 23.25
C TYR A 160 -11.86 -30.43 23.83
N GLN A 161 -12.34 -31.65 23.57
CA GLN A 161 -11.65 -32.90 23.92
C GLN A 161 -10.89 -33.51 22.74
N ASP A 162 -11.06 -32.94 21.55
CA ASP A 162 -10.40 -33.40 20.33
C ASP A 162 -8.97 -32.88 20.26
N THR A 163 -8.00 -33.80 20.31
CA THR A 163 -6.57 -33.48 20.19
C THR A 163 -6.23 -32.78 18.88
N ALA A 164 -6.95 -33.05 17.79
CA ALA A 164 -6.71 -32.41 16.50
C ALA A 164 -7.03 -30.90 16.53
N PHE A 165 -7.95 -30.46 17.39
CA PHE A 165 -8.28 -29.04 17.56
C PHE A 165 -7.09 -28.27 18.13
N TYR A 166 -6.44 -28.81 19.18
CA TYR A 166 -5.25 -28.21 19.77
C TYR A 166 -4.05 -28.25 18.81
N VAL A 167 -3.87 -29.35 18.07
CA VAL A 167 -2.84 -29.43 17.02
C VAL A 167 -3.07 -28.36 15.96
N ALA A 168 -4.31 -28.17 15.49
CA ALA A 168 -4.65 -27.13 14.52
C ALA A 168 -4.32 -25.73 15.05
N LEU A 169 -4.62 -25.43 16.31
CA LEU A 169 -4.29 -24.14 16.93
C LEU A 169 -2.77 -23.91 17.01
N ILE A 170 -2.02 -24.91 17.46
CA ILE A 170 -0.55 -24.83 17.55
C ILE A 170 0.07 -24.62 16.17
N LEU A 171 -0.37 -25.38 15.16
CA LEU A 171 0.10 -25.23 13.78
C LEU A 171 -0.33 -23.89 13.16
N ALA A 172 -1.47 -23.33 13.54
CA ALA A 172 -1.90 -22.00 13.11
C ALA A 172 -1.02 -20.90 13.72
N VAL A 173 -0.73 -20.96 15.01
CA VAL A 173 0.22 -20.04 15.66
C VAL A 173 1.59 -20.15 15.00
N PHE A 174 2.07 -21.37 14.76
CA PHE A 174 3.33 -21.61 14.07
C PHE A 174 3.32 -21.02 12.65
N GLY A 175 2.28 -21.28 11.84
CA GLY A 175 2.14 -20.72 10.49
C GLY A 175 2.11 -19.18 10.47
N ILE A 176 1.41 -18.56 11.42
CA ILE A 176 1.36 -17.09 11.58
C ILE A 176 2.74 -16.53 11.93
N LEU A 177 3.44 -17.18 12.87
CA LEU A 177 4.77 -16.77 13.31
C LEU A 177 5.81 -16.85 12.19
N PHE A 178 5.64 -17.74 11.21
CA PHE A 178 6.56 -17.88 10.09
C PHE A 178 6.19 -17.02 8.87
N GLY A 179 4.90 -16.91 8.52
CA GLY A 179 4.50 -16.32 7.23
C GLY A 179 3.86 -14.94 7.26
N ALA A 180 3.54 -14.39 8.44
CA ALA A 180 2.87 -13.09 8.57
C ALA A 180 3.65 -12.09 9.43
N ARG A 181 4.99 -12.09 9.30
CA ARG A 181 5.87 -11.09 9.89
C ARG A 181 5.99 -9.83 9.04
N HIS A 182 6.06 -9.97 7.72
CA HIS A 182 6.18 -8.85 6.80
C HIS A 182 5.10 -8.90 5.72
N LEU A 183 4.77 -7.71 5.24
CA LEU A 183 3.71 -7.45 4.27
C LEU A 183 4.17 -7.68 2.83
N ASP A 184 5.47 -7.55 2.58
CA ASP A 184 6.05 -7.75 1.26
C ASP A 184 6.10 -9.26 0.93
N PRO A 185 5.31 -9.74 -0.04
CA PRO A 185 5.32 -11.14 -0.43
C PRO A 185 6.58 -11.53 -1.22
N THR A 186 7.41 -10.56 -1.65
CA THR A 186 8.70 -10.82 -2.32
C THR A 186 9.86 -10.98 -1.34
N GLU A 187 9.64 -10.70 -0.05
CA GLU A 187 10.62 -11.04 0.98
C GLU A 187 10.74 -12.56 1.13
N ARG A 188 11.90 -13.08 0.76
CA ARG A 188 12.26 -14.50 0.90
C ARG A 188 12.31 -14.92 2.36
N HIS A 189 11.81 -16.10 2.69
CA HIS A 189 11.80 -16.62 4.06
C HIS A 189 12.95 -17.60 4.26
N GLU A 190 14.20 -17.13 4.24
CA GLU A 190 15.38 -17.99 4.37
C GLU A 190 15.35 -18.86 5.64
N GLY A 191 14.87 -18.31 6.76
CA GLY A 191 14.66 -19.04 7.99
C GLY A 191 13.67 -20.21 7.84
N MET A 192 12.58 -20.01 7.12
CA MET A 192 11.60 -21.07 6.85
C MET A 192 12.25 -22.20 6.04
N VAL A 193 12.98 -21.87 4.96
CA VAL A 193 13.66 -22.87 4.12
C VAL A 193 14.67 -23.70 4.93
N ALA A 194 15.45 -23.06 5.80
CA ALA A 194 16.40 -23.74 6.68
C ALA A 194 15.70 -24.70 7.66
N ALA A 195 14.58 -24.28 8.27
CA ALA A 195 13.80 -25.13 9.15
C ALA A 195 13.25 -26.36 8.41
N VAL A 196 12.68 -26.18 7.21
CA VAL A 196 12.16 -27.29 6.39
C VAL A 196 13.27 -28.26 5.98
N ALA A 197 14.46 -27.76 5.62
CA ALA A 197 15.59 -28.62 5.29
C ALA A 197 16.04 -29.48 6.49
N PHE A 198 16.09 -28.89 7.69
CA PHE A 198 16.41 -29.60 8.92
C PHE A 198 15.34 -30.65 9.26
N GLU A 199 14.07 -30.29 9.15
CA GLU A 199 12.95 -31.21 9.31
C GLU A 199 13.05 -32.44 8.39
N SER A 200 13.40 -32.24 7.12
CA SER A 200 13.59 -33.34 6.16
C SER A 200 14.68 -34.32 6.61
N LEU A 201 15.76 -33.82 7.24
CA LEU A 201 16.78 -34.69 7.81
C LEU A 201 16.23 -35.51 8.99
N ILE A 202 15.46 -34.89 9.89
CA ILE A 202 14.83 -35.58 11.03
C ILE A 202 13.88 -36.69 10.56
N LYS A 203 13.06 -36.40 9.53
CA LYS A 203 12.16 -37.40 8.91
C LYS A 203 12.95 -38.60 8.41
N LEU A 204 14.02 -38.35 7.66
CA LEU A 204 14.84 -39.42 7.10
C LEU A 204 15.50 -40.27 8.20
N LEU A 205 16.11 -39.63 9.19
CA LEU A 205 16.76 -40.33 10.30
C LEU A 205 15.77 -41.17 11.12
N ALA A 206 14.62 -40.59 11.47
CA ALA A 206 13.59 -41.30 12.25
C ALA A 206 13.08 -42.53 11.50
N PHE A 207 12.78 -42.39 10.20
CA PHE A 207 12.24 -43.49 9.40
C PHE A 207 13.26 -44.60 9.16
N LEU A 208 14.51 -44.25 8.85
CA LEU A 208 15.60 -45.22 8.70
C LEU A 208 15.87 -45.97 10.01
N ALA A 209 15.84 -45.29 11.17
CA ALA A 209 16.04 -45.92 12.47
C ALA A 209 14.96 -46.97 12.78
N VAL A 210 13.68 -46.66 12.51
CA VAL A 210 12.58 -47.63 12.63
C VAL A 210 12.76 -48.78 11.65
N GLY A 211 13.08 -48.48 10.39
CA GLY A 211 13.32 -49.49 9.37
C GLY A 211 14.42 -50.49 9.74
N ILE A 212 15.52 -49.99 10.31
CA ILE A 212 16.63 -50.81 10.80
C ILE A 212 16.20 -51.66 12.00
N LEU A 213 15.50 -51.07 12.99
CA LEU A 213 14.98 -51.84 14.13
C LEU A 213 14.06 -52.97 13.67
N VAL A 214 13.11 -52.67 12.79
CA VAL A 214 12.17 -53.68 12.29
C VAL A 214 12.91 -54.77 11.52
N SER A 215 13.78 -54.37 10.59
CA SER A 215 14.44 -55.32 9.68
C SER A 215 15.47 -56.21 10.38
N TYR A 216 16.18 -55.70 11.38
CA TYR A 216 17.35 -56.40 11.97
C TYR A 216 17.28 -56.58 13.49
N GLY A 217 16.45 -55.80 14.19
CA GLY A 217 16.24 -55.92 15.63
C GLY A 217 15.09 -56.84 16.00
N ILE A 218 13.98 -56.78 15.25
CA ILE A 218 12.80 -57.63 15.45
C ILE A 218 12.86 -58.88 14.57
N PHE A 219 13.24 -58.71 13.31
CA PHE A 219 13.45 -59.79 12.34
C PHE A 219 14.95 -59.96 12.04
N GLN A 220 15.36 -61.11 11.48
CA GLN A 220 16.73 -61.42 11.07
C GLN A 220 16.99 -61.04 9.60
N GLY A 221 16.58 -59.84 9.21
CA GLY A 221 16.77 -59.30 7.87
C GLY A 221 15.56 -59.44 6.95
N TRP A 222 15.71 -58.91 5.75
CA TRP A 222 14.61 -58.83 4.77
C TRP A 222 14.17 -60.21 4.29
N GLY A 223 15.09 -61.19 4.24
CA GLY A 223 14.76 -62.55 3.85
C GLY A 223 13.67 -63.18 4.71
N GLU A 224 13.68 -62.93 6.02
CA GLU A 224 12.66 -63.44 6.95
C GLU A 224 11.30 -62.74 6.72
N ILE A 225 11.29 -61.43 6.58
CA ILE A 225 10.05 -60.65 6.37
C ILE A 225 9.39 -61.02 5.04
N PHE A 226 10.14 -60.91 3.94
CA PHE A 226 9.61 -61.22 2.60
C PHE A 226 9.34 -62.72 2.45
N GLY A 227 10.14 -63.57 3.10
CA GLY A 227 9.88 -65.00 3.22
C GLY A 227 8.56 -65.27 3.92
N GLY A 228 8.31 -64.66 5.08
CA GLY A 228 7.07 -64.82 5.85
C GLY A 228 5.83 -64.44 5.04
N ILE A 229 5.86 -63.30 4.34
CA ILE A 229 4.77 -62.89 3.45
C ILE A 229 4.56 -63.87 2.29
N ARG A 230 5.65 -64.36 1.69
CA ARG A 230 5.58 -65.31 0.56
C ARG A 230 4.93 -66.64 0.93
N HIS A 231 5.17 -67.11 2.15
CA HIS A 231 4.61 -68.37 2.66
C HIS A 231 3.19 -68.21 3.20
N ASN A 232 2.78 -67.00 3.58
CA ASN A 232 1.42 -66.74 4.06
C ASN A 232 0.44 -66.58 2.88
N PRO A 233 -0.52 -67.51 2.69
CA PRO A 233 -1.44 -67.48 1.54
C PRO A 233 -2.32 -66.22 1.50
N GLN A 234 -2.57 -65.58 2.65
CA GLN A 234 -3.36 -64.35 2.73
C GLN A 234 -2.62 -63.12 2.17
N PHE A 235 -1.30 -63.06 2.35
CA PHE A 235 -0.50 -61.87 2.02
C PHE A 235 0.38 -62.02 0.79
N ARG A 236 0.52 -63.25 0.26
CA ARG A 236 1.35 -63.55 -0.91
C ARG A 236 1.05 -62.66 -2.13
N GLN A 237 -0.21 -62.25 -2.29
CA GLN A 237 -0.66 -61.37 -3.37
C GLN A 237 0.01 -59.97 -3.32
N LEU A 238 0.36 -59.46 -2.14
CA LEU A 238 1.01 -58.15 -1.97
C LEU A 238 2.41 -58.07 -2.58
N LEU A 239 3.04 -59.21 -2.89
CA LEU A 239 4.34 -59.29 -3.57
C LEU A 239 4.22 -59.12 -5.09
N SER A 240 3.03 -59.31 -5.65
CA SER A 240 2.75 -59.06 -7.06
C SER A 240 2.30 -57.63 -7.27
N VAL A 241 2.68 -57.07 -8.42
CA VAL A 241 2.08 -55.83 -8.92
C VAL A 241 0.67 -56.18 -9.42
N ASN A 242 -0.34 -55.38 -9.05
CA ASN A 242 -1.72 -55.50 -9.56
C ASN A 242 -2.58 -56.64 -8.96
N THR A 243 -2.67 -56.74 -7.63
CA THR A 243 -3.54 -57.72 -6.97
C THR A 243 -4.75 -57.09 -6.27
N GLY A 244 -5.87 -57.03 -6.99
CA GLY A 244 -7.16 -56.59 -6.46
C GLY A 244 -8.21 -56.43 -7.58
N ALA A 245 -9.49 -56.34 -7.21
CA ALA A 245 -10.59 -56.14 -8.16
C ALA A 245 -10.63 -54.74 -8.81
N HIS A 246 -9.88 -53.77 -8.25
CA HIS A 246 -9.89 -52.36 -8.65
C HIS A 246 -8.49 -51.76 -8.90
N ASP A 247 -7.42 -52.53 -8.71
CA ASP A 247 -6.07 -52.09 -9.05
C ASP A 247 -5.79 -52.49 -10.51
N SER A 248 -5.73 -51.46 -11.35
CA SER A 248 -5.46 -51.57 -12.79
C SER A 248 -4.15 -50.85 -13.13
N TYR A 249 -3.48 -51.26 -14.20
CA TYR A 249 -2.36 -50.49 -14.77
C TYR A 249 -2.73 -49.02 -15.05
N LEU A 250 -4.01 -48.76 -15.30
CA LEU A 250 -4.56 -47.42 -15.45
C LEU A 250 -4.47 -46.62 -14.13
N LEU A 251 -4.84 -47.20 -12.99
CA LEU A 251 -4.71 -46.54 -11.69
C LEU A 251 -3.25 -46.20 -11.36
N ILE A 252 -2.32 -47.12 -11.65
CA ILE A 252 -0.87 -46.90 -11.48
C ILE A 252 -0.42 -45.71 -12.33
N MET A 253 -0.84 -45.67 -13.60
CA MET A 253 -0.54 -44.57 -14.52
C MET A 253 -1.11 -43.24 -13.99
N VAL A 254 -2.39 -43.22 -13.61
CA VAL A 254 -3.08 -42.03 -13.09
C VAL A 254 -2.39 -41.51 -11.83
N GLN A 255 -2.10 -42.36 -10.85
CA GLN A 255 -1.41 -41.96 -9.62
C GLN A 255 -0.02 -41.39 -9.90
N THR A 256 0.70 -41.97 -10.86
CA THR A 256 2.03 -41.46 -11.26
C THR A 256 1.93 -40.06 -11.88
N ILE A 257 0.96 -39.84 -12.78
CA ILE A 257 0.73 -38.52 -13.41
C ILE A 257 0.25 -37.49 -12.38
N LEU A 258 -0.65 -37.88 -11.47
CA LEU A 258 -1.09 -37.03 -10.38
C LEU A 258 0.08 -36.60 -9.50
N ALA A 259 0.98 -37.53 -9.17
CA ALA A 259 2.16 -37.24 -8.36
C ALA A 259 3.21 -36.37 -9.11
N MET A 260 3.37 -36.57 -10.42
CA MET A 260 4.13 -35.68 -11.31
C MET A 260 3.59 -34.25 -11.28
N GLY A 261 2.27 -34.08 -11.30
CA GLY A 261 1.65 -32.76 -11.15
C GLY A 261 1.84 -32.20 -9.75
N ALA A 262 1.65 -33.01 -8.71
CA ALA A 262 1.69 -32.56 -7.32
C ALA A 262 3.03 -31.93 -6.91
N ILE A 263 4.17 -32.47 -7.38
CA ILE A 263 5.50 -31.93 -7.06
C ILE A 263 5.75 -30.54 -7.68
N LEU A 264 5.00 -30.15 -8.70
CA LEU A 264 5.14 -28.85 -9.37
C LEU A 264 4.00 -27.89 -8.98
N PHE A 265 2.78 -28.41 -8.92
CA PHE A 265 1.58 -27.61 -8.93
C PHE A 265 0.95 -27.39 -7.54
N LEU A 266 1.40 -28.11 -6.50
CA LEU A 266 0.94 -27.81 -5.15
C LEU A 266 1.45 -26.43 -4.71
N PRO A 267 0.64 -25.57 -4.07
CA PRO A 267 1.05 -24.22 -3.70
C PRO A 267 2.32 -24.18 -2.87
N ARG A 268 2.47 -25.11 -1.91
CA ARG A 268 3.69 -25.24 -1.12
C ARG A 268 4.91 -25.62 -1.95
N GLN A 269 4.73 -26.49 -2.96
CA GLN A 269 5.83 -26.96 -3.79
C GLN A 269 6.28 -25.86 -4.74
N PHE A 270 5.34 -25.14 -5.35
CA PHE A 270 5.66 -23.97 -6.15
C PHE A 270 6.36 -22.90 -5.33
N HIS A 271 5.85 -22.60 -4.13
CA HIS A 271 6.49 -21.62 -3.25
C HIS A 271 7.95 -22.00 -2.95
N MET A 272 8.21 -23.25 -2.56
CA MET A 272 9.57 -23.70 -2.23
C MET A 272 10.49 -23.87 -3.46
N ALA A 273 9.96 -24.36 -4.58
CA ALA A 273 10.74 -24.62 -5.79
C ALA A 273 11.02 -23.36 -6.62
N VAL A 274 10.18 -22.34 -6.52
CA VAL A 274 10.21 -21.17 -7.40
C VAL A 274 10.52 -19.90 -6.63
N VAL A 275 9.68 -19.58 -5.65
CA VAL A 275 9.73 -18.30 -4.93
C VAL A 275 10.95 -18.22 -4.02
N GLU A 276 11.26 -19.31 -3.32
CA GLU A 276 12.37 -19.40 -2.37
C GLU A 276 13.71 -19.77 -3.03
N ASN A 277 13.74 -20.05 -4.33
CA ASN A 277 14.98 -20.37 -5.03
C ASN A 277 15.86 -19.12 -5.25
N THR A 278 17.12 -19.19 -4.84
CA THR A 278 18.11 -18.11 -5.08
C THR A 278 18.78 -18.21 -6.44
N ASP A 279 19.26 -19.39 -6.81
CA ASP A 279 19.96 -19.65 -8.06
C ASP A 279 19.27 -20.78 -8.86
N GLU A 280 19.04 -20.51 -10.15
CA GLU A 280 18.49 -21.47 -11.11
C GLU A 280 19.33 -22.76 -11.20
N LYS A 281 20.64 -22.65 -11.00
CA LYS A 281 21.55 -23.81 -11.04
C LYS A 281 21.27 -24.83 -9.94
N HIS A 282 20.62 -24.43 -8.85
CA HIS A 282 20.23 -25.36 -7.79
C HIS A 282 19.29 -26.46 -8.30
N ILE A 283 18.54 -26.20 -9.38
CA ILE A 283 17.70 -27.21 -10.04
C ILE A 283 18.53 -28.42 -10.45
N LEU A 284 19.73 -28.23 -11.02
CA LEU A 284 20.58 -29.33 -11.49
C LEU A 284 20.98 -30.30 -10.36
N THR A 285 21.24 -29.77 -9.16
CA THR A 285 21.54 -30.61 -7.99
C THR A 285 20.27 -31.30 -7.50
N ALA A 286 19.15 -30.58 -7.45
CA ALA A 286 17.87 -31.12 -7.01
C ALA A 286 17.36 -32.27 -7.90
N MET A 287 17.66 -32.24 -9.21
CA MET A 287 17.28 -33.29 -10.17
C MET A 287 17.77 -34.69 -9.78
N TRP A 288 18.89 -34.80 -9.07
CA TRP A 288 19.46 -36.08 -8.63
C TRP A 288 19.27 -36.33 -7.14
N LEU A 289 19.47 -35.28 -6.34
CA LEU A 289 19.45 -35.42 -4.89
C LEU A 289 18.02 -35.58 -4.34
N LEU A 290 16.98 -35.02 -4.98
CA LEU A 290 15.61 -35.30 -4.57
C LEU A 290 15.22 -36.76 -4.84
N PRO A 291 15.41 -37.34 -6.05
CA PRO A 291 15.20 -38.77 -6.26
C PRO A 291 15.96 -39.67 -5.27
N LEU A 292 17.21 -39.34 -4.95
CA LEU A 292 17.97 -40.08 -3.94
C LEU A 292 17.29 -40.00 -2.56
N TYR A 293 16.84 -38.81 -2.14
CA TYR A 293 16.09 -38.65 -0.90
C TYR A 293 14.80 -39.48 -0.91
N LEU A 294 14.03 -39.45 -2.01
CA LEU A 294 12.79 -40.22 -2.15
C LEU A 294 13.05 -41.73 -2.12
N LEU A 295 14.17 -42.20 -2.67
CA LEU A 295 14.57 -43.59 -2.57
C LEU A 295 14.87 -43.98 -1.11
N LEU A 296 15.68 -43.17 -0.41
CA LEU A 296 16.11 -43.47 0.95
C LEU A 296 14.95 -43.48 1.95
N ILE A 297 14.03 -42.51 1.88
CA ILE A 297 12.87 -42.47 2.78
C ILE A 297 11.91 -43.65 2.54
N ASN A 298 11.86 -44.19 1.32
CA ASN A 298 10.99 -45.31 0.98
C ASN A 298 11.64 -46.69 1.13
N LEU A 299 12.94 -46.74 1.41
CA LEU A 299 13.73 -47.99 1.44
C LEU A 299 13.13 -49.05 2.37
N PHE A 300 12.62 -48.63 3.54
CA PHE A 300 12.08 -49.53 4.56
C PHE A 300 10.55 -49.57 4.63
N VAL A 301 9.83 -48.90 3.73
CA VAL A 301 8.36 -48.86 3.76
C VAL A 301 7.73 -50.25 3.68
N MET A 302 8.12 -51.06 2.67
CA MET A 302 7.61 -52.44 2.53
C MET A 302 8.03 -53.34 3.70
N PRO A 303 9.33 -53.38 4.11
CA PRO A 303 9.73 -54.13 5.30
C PRO A 303 8.89 -53.82 6.54
N ILE A 304 8.63 -52.54 6.83
CA ILE A 304 7.82 -52.12 7.99
C ILE A 304 6.36 -52.56 7.83
N ALA A 305 5.77 -52.38 6.65
CA ALA A 305 4.39 -52.77 6.38
C ALA A 305 4.18 -54.28 6.57
N PHE A 306 5.06 -55.08 5.97
CA PHE A 306 5.00 -56.54 6.02
C PHE A 306 5.30 -57.08 7.42
N ALA A 307 6.26 -56.49 8.13
CA ALA A 307 6.50 -56.82 9.52
C ALA A 307 5.24 -56.62 10.39
N GLY A 308 4.52 -55.50 10.22
CA GLY A 308 3.29 -55.25 10.97
C GLY A 308 2.20 -56.29 10.70
N LEU A 309 2.06 -56.73 9.45
CA LEU A 309 1.14 -57.82 9.09
C LEU A 309 1.55 -59.16 9.70
N LEU A 310 2.85 -59.49 9.68
CA LEU A 310 3.38 -60.73 10.25
C LEU A 310 3.28 -60.76 11.78
N LEU A 311 3.35 -59.60 12.43
CA LEU A 311 3.11 -59.44 13.87
C LEU A 311 1.61 -59.51 14.25
N GLY A 312 0.72 -59.66 13.27
CA GLY A 312 -0.71 -59.85 13.48
C GLY A 312 -1.51 -58.56 13.67
N PHE A 313 -0.97 -57.39 13.30
CA PHE A 313 -1.73 -56.15 13.38
C PHE A 313 -2.81 -56.04 12.31
N PRO A 314 -3.96 -55.40 12.61
CA PRO A 314 -5.02 -55.19 11.62
C PRO A 314 -4.53 -54.33 10.44
N SER A 315 -4.82 -54.78 9.22
CA SER A 315 -4.51 -54.01 8.00
C SER A 315 -5.26 -52.68 7.91
N SER A 316 -6.43 -52.57 8.57
CA SER A 316 -7.20 -51.32 8.69
C SER A 316 -6.46 -50.23 9.47
N GLU A 317 -5.49 -50.60 10.31
CA GLU A 317 -4.72 -49.69 11.15
C GLU A 317 -3.25 -49.60 10.71
N ALA A 318 -2.96 -50.04 9.48
CA ALA A 318 -1.62 -50.14 8.93
C ALA A 318 -0.87 -48.81 8.84
N ASP A 319 -1.58 -47.68 8.75
CA ASP A 319 -1.00 -46.33 8.82
C ASP A 319 -0.21 -46.10 10.13
N THR A 320 -0.50 -46.85 11.19
CA THR A 320 0.08 -46.67 12.52
C THR A 320 1.25 -47.63 12.80
N PHE A 321 1.58 -48.56 11.89
CA PHE A 321 2.58 -49.61 12.12
C PHE A 321 3.97 -49.05 12.46
N VAL A 322 4.39 -47.98 11.79
CA VAL A 322 5.68 -47.31 12.02
C VAL A 322 5.84 -46.88 13.48
N LEU A 323 4.73 -46.54 14.14
CA LEU A 323 4.69 -46.13 15.54
C LEU A 323 4.46 -47.31 16.49
N ARG A 324 3.53 -48.21 16.15
CA ARG A 324 3.11 -49.31 17.01
C ARG A 324 4.17 -50.41 17.15
N ILE A 325 4.89 -50.73 16.08
CA ILE A 325 5.90 -51.79 16.12
C ILE A 325 6.99 -51.45 17.16
N PRO A 326 7.65 -50.27 17.15
CA PRO A 326 8.59 -49.88 18.20
C PRO A 326 7.98 -49.81 19.60
N LEU A 327 6.72 -49.36 19.70
CA LEU A 327 6.04 -49.21 21.00
C LEU A 327 5.78 -50.57 21.67
N GLN A 328 5.31 -51.56 20.90
CA GLN A 328 5.02 -52.90 21.41
C GLN A 328 6.28 -53.78 21.58
N SER A 329 7.33 -53.52 20.80
CA SER A 329 8.63 -54.21 20.94
C SER A 329 9.48 -53.67 22.10
N GLY A 330 8.97 -52.74 22.92
CA GLY A 330 9.68 -52.25 24.10
C GLY A 330 10.66 -51.10 23.82
N HIS A 331 10.54 -50.41 22.69
CA HIS A 331 11.38 -49.26 22.29
C HIS A 331 10.58 -47.93 22.27
N PRO A 332 10.09 -47.43 23.42
CA PRO A 332 9.22 -46.25 23.48
C PRO A 332 9.92 -44.95 23.04
N TYR A 333 11.23 -44.82 23.25
CA TYR A 333 11.98 -43.65 22.79
C TYR A 333 12.13 -43.61 21.27
N LEU A 334 12.19 -44.77 20.60
CA LEU A 334 12.17 -44.82 19.15
C LEU A 334 10.77 -44.48 18.63
N ALA A 335 9.71 -44.98 19.27
CA ALA A 335 8.34 -44.57 18.95
C ALA A 335 8.14 -43.05 19.10
N LEU A 336 8.74 -42.44 20.12
CA LEU A 336 8.75 -40.99 20.29
C LEU A 336 9.51 -40.27 19.16
N LEU A 337 10.68 -40.78 18.74
CA LEU A 337 11.41 -40.24 17.59
C LEU A 337 10.57 -40.34 16.30
N THR A 338 9.86 -41.45 16.09
CA THR A 338 8.91 -41.63 14.98
C THR A 338 7.80 -40.59 15.02
N PHE A 339 7.24 -40.32 16.21
CA PHE A 339 6.24 -39.28 16.37
C PHE A 339 6.79 -37.89 16.05
N ILE A 340 8.02 -37.56 16.48
CA ILE A 340 8.68 -36.30 16.09
C ILE A 340 8.87 -36.24 14.56
N GLY A 341 9.26 -37.34 13.92
CA GLY A 341 9.35 -37.45 12.46
C GLY A 341 8.00 -37.18 11.78
N GLY A 342 6.92 -37.76 12.30
CA GLY A 342 5.54 -37.51 11.84
C GLY A 342 5.07 -36.08 12.04
N LEU A 343 5.26 -35.52 13.24
CA LEU A 343 4.96 -34.13 13.57
C LEU A 343 5.72 -33.18 12.64
N SER A 344 7.00 -33.44 12.41
CA SER A 344 7.82 -32.72 11.46
C SER A 344 7.27 -32.82 10.05
N ALA A 345 6.79 -33.99 9.61
CA ALA A 345 6.25 -34.17 8.27
C ALA A 345 4.95 -33.39 8.04
N SER A 346 4.17 -33.15 9.11
CA SER A 346 2.96 -32.34 9.06
C SER A 346 3.20 -30.84 9.23
N THR A 347 4.13 -30.42 10.10
CA THR A 347 4.28 -29.02 10.51
C THR A 347 4.64 -28.10 9.33
N ALA A 348 5.74 -28.36 8.62
CA ALA A 348 6.10 -27.57 7.43
C ALA A 348 5.05 -27.64 6.32
N MET A 349 4.42 -28.80 6.13
CA MET A 349 3.37 -28.96 5.12
C MET A 349 2.22 -27.98 5.38
N VAL A 350 1.69 -27.97 6.61
CA VAL A 350 0.56 -27.12 6.99
C VAL A 350 0.98 -25.65 6.98
N ALA A 351 2.14 -25.31 7.54
CA ALA A 351 2.61 -23.94 7.60
C ALA A 351 2.82 -23.34 6.20
N VAL A 352 3.65 -23.96 5.35
CA VAL A 352 3.97 -23.44 4.02
C VAL A 352 2.74 -23.43 3.10
N SER A 353 1.88 -24.46 3.17
CA SER A 353 0.64 -24.49 2.36
C SER A 353 -0.31 -23.36 2.75
N SER A 354 -0.54 -23.13 4.05
CA SER A 354 -1.43 -22.06 4.51
C SER A 354 -0.88 -20.67 4.20
N ILE A 355 0.43 -20.48 4.23
CA ILE A 355 1.07 -19.21 3.83
C ILE A 355 0.88 -18.96 2.34
N ALA A 356 1.14 -19.96 1.50
CA ALA A 356 0.97 -19.85 0.05
C ALA A 356 -0.49 -19.55 -0.32
N VAL A 357 -1.44 -20.31 0.23
CA VAL A 357 -2.88 -20.13 -0.05
C VAL A 357 -3.39 -18.80 0.53
N SER A 358 -2.95 -18.39 1.72
CA SER A 358 -3.33 -17.09 2.29
C SER A 358 -2.81 -15.93 1.45
N THR A 359 -1.63 -16.05 0.86
CA THR A 359 -1.07 -15.03 -0.04
C THR A 359 -1.89 -14.97 -1.33
N MET A 360 -2.30 -16.11 -1.88
CA MET A 360 -3.22 -16.16 -3.03
C MET A 360 -4.56 -15.49 -2.70
N LEU A 361 -5.16 -15.79 -1.55
CA LEU A 361 -6.41 -15.17 -1.09
C LEU A 361 -6.29 -13.65 -0.96
N LEU A 362 -5.19 -13.16 -0.39
CA LEU A 362 -4.93 -11.73 -0.26
C LEU A 362 -4.84 -11.06 -1.64
N ASN A 363 -4.00 -11.61 -2.54
CA ASN A 363 -3.69 -11.01 -3.83
C ASN A 363 -4.87 -11.07 -4.82
N ASN A 364 -5.60 -12.19 -4.85
CA ASN A 364 -6.54 -12.48 -5.92
C ASN A 364 -8.01 -12.40 -5.49
N LEU A 365 -8.29 -12.26 -4.19
CA LEU A 365 -9.65 -12.14 -3.67
C LEU A 365 -9.85 -10.87 -2.85
N VAL A 366 -9.05 -10.66 -1.80
CA VAL A 366 -9.22 -9.53 -0.86
C VAL A 366 -8.89 -8.21 -1.53
N LEU A 367 -7.68 -8.06 -2.09
CA LEU A 367 -7.25 -6.78 -2.68
C LEU A 367 -8.19 -6.30 -3.80
N PRO A 368 -8.58 -7.13 -4.80
CA PRO A 368 -9.52 -6.71 -5.84
C PRO A 368 -10.90 -6.33 -5.29
N LEU A 369 -11.39 -7.03 -4.26
CA LEU A 369 -12.68 -6.74 -3.64
C LEU A 369 -12.67 -5.39 -2.93
N THR A 370 -11.59 -5.09 -2.20
CA THR A 370 -11.45 -3.81 -1.49
C THR A 370 -11.31 -2.62 -2.43
N ILE A 371 -10.67 -2.82 -3.60
CA ILE A 371 -10.64 -1.82 -4.67
C ILE A 371 -12.05 -1.58 -5.22
N ARG A 372 -12.84 -2.64 -5.46
CA ARG A 372 -14.23 -2.51 -5.94
C ARG A 372 -15.17 -1.84 -4.94
N LEU A 373 -14.93 -2.00 -3.64
CA LEU A 373 -15.73 -1.44 -2.57
C LEU A 373 -15.23 -0.05 -2.09
N ASN A 374 -14.21 0.52 -2.74
CA ASN A 374 -13.59 1.81 -2.38
C ASN A 374 -13.08 1.90 -0.92
N LEU A 375 -12.62 0.78 -0.34
CA LEU A 375 -12.14 0.73 1.06
C LEU A 375 -10.61 0.96 1.18
N GLN A 376 -9.97 1.58 0.18
CA GLN A 376 -8.51 1.62 0.05
C GLN A 376 -7.81 2.46 1.15
N GLU A 377 -8.45 3.51 1.66
CA GLU A 377 -7.84 4.42 2.64
C GLU A 377 -7.63 3.81 4.03
N HIS A 378 -8.42 2.79 4.39
CA HIS A 378 -8.40 2.18 5.73
C HIS A 378 -7.62 0.86 5.78
N LEU A 379 -7.24 0.30 4.63
CA LEU A 379 -6.79 -1.08 4.53
C LEU A 379 -5.29 -1.34 4.75
N PRO A 380 -4.35 -0.46 4.34
CA PRO A 380 -2.92 -0.70 4.51
C PRO A 380 -2.48 -1.14 5.91
N PRO A 381 -2.97 -0.56 7.04
CA PRO A 381 -2.59 -1.02 8.37
C PRO A 381 -3.16 -2.41 8.74
N HIS A 382 -4.20 -2.88 8.04
CA HIS A 382 -4.89 -4.13 8.35
C HIS A 382 -4.52 -5.31 7.44
N LEU A 383 -3.78 -5.09 6.35
CA LEU A 383 -3.40 -6.16 5.41
C LEU A 383 -2.66 -7.32 6.07
N LEU A 384 -1.79 -7.03 7.05
CA LEU A 384 -1.07 -8.07 7.80
C LEU A 384 -2.03 -8.93 8.64
N THR A 385 -3.01 -8.29 9.29
CA THR A 385 -4.04 -9.00 10.07
C THR A 385 -4.90 -9.87 9.15
N ILE A 386 -5.24 -9.38 7.96
CA ILE A 386 -5.99 -10.17 6.97
C ILE A 386 -5.19 -11.40 6.53
N LYS A 387 -3.87 -11.26 6.30
CA LYS A 387 -2.99 -12.41 6.00
C LYS A 387 -2.98 -13.43 7.14
N ARG A 388 -2.93 -12.98 8.41
CA ARG A 388 -2.99 -13.88 9.58
C ARG A 388 -4.32 -14.62 9.69
N LEU A 389 -5.43 -13.91 9.47
CA LEU A 389 -6.77 -14.50 9.44
C LEU A 389 -6.93 -15.50 8.29
N GLY A 390 -6.31 -15.24 7.13
CA GLY A 390 -6.27 -16.17 6.00
C GLY A 390 -5.59 -17.50 6.35
N ILE A 391 -4.43 -17.46 7.01
CA ILE A 391 -3.74 -18.67 7.49
C ILE A 391 -4.62 -19.46 8.47
N LEU A 392 -5.24 -18.77 9.43
CA LEU A 392 -6.14 -19.39 10.42
C LEU A 392 -7.35 -20.04 9.74
N LEU A 393 -7.97 -19.36 8.77
CA LEU A 393 -9.12 -19.84 8.02
C LEU A 393 -8.80 -21.14 7.28
N VAL A 394 -7.67 -21.20 6.58
CA VAL A 394 -7.26 -22.38 5.81
C VAL A 394 -7.07 -23.60 6.73
N ILE A 395 -6.44 -23.42 7.89
CA ILE A 395 -6.22 -24.50 8.86
C ILE A 395 -7.54 -24.94 9.52
N LEU A 396 -8.42 -23.98 9.84
CA LEU A 396 -9.74 -24.29 10.39
C LEU A 396 -10.61 -25.07 9.41
N LEU A 397 -10.60 -24.70 8.12
CA LEU A 397 -11.25 -25.49 7.07
C LEU A 397 -10.68 -26.91 7.00
N GLY A 398 -9.35 -27.05 7.13
CA GLY A 398 -8.69 -28.35 7.25
C GLY A 398 -9.21 -29.18 8.43
N PHE A 399 -9.35 -28.57 9.61
CA PHE A 399 -9.94 -29.20 10.79
C PHE A 399 -11.40 -29.62 10.58
N ILE A 400 -12.20 -28.79 9.91
CA ILE A 400 -13.58 -29.13 9.55
C ILE A 400 -13.60 -30.35 8.63
N THR A 401 -12.76 -30.41 7.59
CA THR A 401 -12.69 -31.60 6.73
C THR A 401 -12.19 -32.84 7.45
N TYR A 402 -11.26 -32.70 8.42
CA TYR A 402 -10.86 -33.80 9.29
C TYR A 402 -12.05 -34.35 10.08
N ARG A 403 -12.89 -33.49 10.64
CA ARG A 403 -14.03 -33.94 11.45
C ARG A 403 -15.14 -34.58 10.62
N LEU A 404 -15.40 -34.05 9.41
CA LEU A 404 -16.48 -34.51 8.53
C LEU A 404 -16.11 -35.75 7.72
N ILE A 405 -14.92 -35.77 7.09
CA ILE A 405 -14.49 -36.80 6.13
C ILE A 405 -13.44 -37.74 6.75
N GLY A 406 -12.75 -37.30 7.81
CA GLY A 406 -11.69 -38.06 8.50
C GLY A 406 -12.08 -39.47 8.95
N PRO A 407 -13.26 -39.70 9.52
CA PRO A 407 -13.64 -41.02 10.01
C PRO A 407 -13.82 -42.07 8.92
N SER A 408 -14.32 -41.68 7.75
CA SER A 408 -14.69 -42.59 6.66
C SER A 408 -13.57 -42.83 5.66
N ALA A 409 -12.64 -41.89 5.47
CA ALA A 409 -11.58 -42.01 4.46
C ALA A 409 -10.22 -42.47 5.05
N MET A 410 -9.52 -43.33 4.32
CA MET A 410 -8.10 -43.62 4.59
C MET A 410 -7.26 -42.35 4.42
N LEU A 411 -6.11 -42.27 5.12
CA LEU A 411 -5.18 -41.14 4.94
C LEU A 411 -4.84 -40.98 3.45
N VAL A 412 -4.62 -42.08 2.74
CA VAL A 412 -4.30 -42.09 1.31
C VAL A 412 -5.39 -41.42 0.44
N ASP A 413 -6.67 -41.62 0.73
CA ASP A 413 -7.68 -41.09 -0.21
C ASP A 413 -7.77 -39.56 -0.15
N MET A 414 -7.60 -38.98 1.04
CA MET A 414 -7.65 -37.54 1.26
C MET A 414 -6.60 -36.73 0.48
N GLY A 415 -5.40 -37.29 0.28
CA GLY A 415 -4.33 -36.63 -0.47
C GLY A 415 -4.46 -36.81 -1.98
N LEU A 416 -5.02 -37.94 -2.46
CA LEU A 416 -5.28 -38.13 -3.89
C LEU A 416 -6.37 -37.17 -4.40
N ILE A 417 -7.36 -36.82 -3.56
CA ILE A 417 -8.34 -35.76 -3.84
C ILE A 417 -7.63 -34.45 -4.17
N ALA A 418 -6.65 -34.06 -3.33
CA ALA A 418 -5.89 -32.82 -3.51
C ALA A 418 -5.02 -32.85 -4.78
N PHE A 419 -4.37 -33.97 -5.07
CA PHE A 419 -3.54 -34.11 -6.27
C PHE A 419 -4.39 -33.99 -7.55
N CYS A 420 -5.57 -34.62 -7.56
CA CYS A 420 -6.51 -34.54 -8.68
C CYS A 420 -7.16 -33.15 -8.85
N GLY A 421 -7.28 -32.38 -7.77
CA GLY A 421 -7.75 -30.99 -7.86
C GLY A 421 -6.66 -30.06 -8.41
N VAL A 422 -5.42 -30.23 -7.96
CA VAL A 422 -4.31 -29.35 -8.34
C VAL A 422 -3.79 -29.60 -9.75
N ILE A 423 -3.84 -30.84 -10.26
CA ILE A 423 -3.47 -31.15 -11.66
C ILE A 423 -4.34 -30.37 -12.66
N GLN A 424 -5.53 -29.90 -12.29
CA GLN A 424 -6.38 -29.08 -13.14
C GLN A 424 -5.70 -27.78 -13.57
N LEU A 425 -4.69 -27.30 -12.84
CA LEU A 425 -3.89 -26.13 -13.22
C LEU A 425 -2.91 -26.42 -14.36
N ALA A 426 -2.53 -27.68 -14.57
CA ALA A 426 -1.45 -28.07 -15.48
C ALA A 426 -1.69 -27.62 -16.93
N PRO A 427 -2.88 -27.79 -17.54
CA PRO A 427 -3.11 -27.35 -18.91
C PRO A 427 -2.90 -25.84 -19.10
N ALA A 428 -3.41 -25.03 -18.16
CA ALA A 428 -3.26 -23.57 -18.22
C ALA A 428 -1.81 -23.12 -17.96
N ILE A 429 -1.08 -23.74 -17.03
CA ILE A 429 0.33 -23.40 -16.76
C ILE A 429 1.24 -23.84 -17.93
N LEU A 430 1.04 -25.04 -18.48
CA LEU A 430 1.81 -25.50 -19.63
C LEU A 430 1.48 -24.68 -20.88
N GLY A 431 0.20 -24.35 -21.09
CA GLY A 431 -0.22 -23.43 -22.14
C GLY A 431 0.43 -22.05 -21.98
N ALA A 432 0.51 -21.53 -20.75
CA ALA A 432 1.19 -20.27 -20.47
C ALA A 432 2.68 -20.28 -20.85
N LEU A 433 3.38 -21.40 -20.62
CA LEU A 433 4.81 -21.55 -20.85
C LEU A 433 5.19 -21.88 -22.31
N TYR A 434 4.33 -22.61 -23.03
CA TYR A 434 4.70 -23.19 -24.34
C TYR A 434 3.76 -22.82 -25.49
N TRP A 435 2.54 -22.37 -25.22
CA TRP A 435 1.55 -22.10 -26.26
C TRP A 435 1.28 -20.59 -26.41
N ARG A 436 1.72 -20.02 -27.54
CA ARG A 436 1.60 -18.56 -27.80
C ARG A 436 0.15 -18.11 -27.97
N GLU A 437 -0.69 -18.94 -28.58
CA GLU A 437 -2.08 -18.62 -28.92
C GLU A 437 -3.09 -18.88 -27.79
N ALA A 438 -2.63 -19.40 -26.63
CA ALA A 438 -3.51 -19.63 -25.49
C ALA A 438 -4.13 -18.31 -24.98
N THR A 439 -5.46 -18.30 -24.79
CA THR A 439 -6.22 -17.10 -24.38
C THR A 439 -6.76 -17.19 -22.95
N LYS A 440 -7.07 -16.04 -22.35
CA LYS A 440 -7.70 -15.94 -21.02
C LYS A 440 -9.04 -16.65 -20.93
N TRP A 441 -9.90 -16.50 -21.94
CA TRP A 441 -11.23 -17.13 -21.92
C TRP A 441 -11.12 -18.64 -22.03
N GLY A 442 -10.15 -19.15 -22.81
CA GLY A 442 -9.79 -20.56 -22.80
C GLY A 442 -9.39 -21.02 -21.41
N ALA A 443 -8.46 -20.32 -20.76
CA ALA A 443 -7.99 -20.67 -19.41
C ALA A 443 -9.12 -20.68 -18.38
N ILE A 444 -9.98 -19.65 -18.37
CA ILE A 444 -11.12 -19.55 -17.44
C ILE A 444 -12.12 -20.70 -17.65
N ALA A 445 -12.52 -20.95 -18.90
CA ALA A 445 -13.52 -21.98 -19.22
C ALA A 445 -13.00 -23.40 -18.94
N GLY A 446 -11.75 -23.69 -19.33
CA GLY A 446 -11.10 -24.97 -19.09
C GLY A 446 -10.93 -25.27 -17.59
N LEU A 447 -10.36 -24.32 -16.85
CA LEU A 447 -10.19 -24.45 -15.39
C LEU A 447 -11.54 -24.57 -14.67
N GLY A 448 -12.53 -23.79 -15.08
CA GLY A 448 -13.88 -23.83 -14.52
C GLY A 448 -14.52 -25.21 -14.69
N ALA A 449 -14.49 -25.75 -15.90
CA ALA A 449 -15.00 -27.10 -16.18
C ALA A 449 -14.22 -28.19 -15.43
N GLY A 450 -12.89 -28.09 -15.40
CA GLY A 450 -12.04 -29.04 -14.68
C GLY A 450 -12.32 -29.11 -13.19
N PHE A 451 -12.35 -27.95 -12.51
CA PHE A 451 -12.66 -27.89 -11.08
C PHE A 451 -14.09 -28.32 -10.77
N LEU A 452 -15.08 -27.95 -11.59
CA LEU A 452 -16.47 -28.37 -11.39
C LEU A 452 -16.63 -29.89 -11.53
N LEU A 453 -16.06 -30.49 -12.59
CA LEU A 453 -16.15 -31.92 -12.80
C LEU A 453 -15.36 -32.71 -11.76
N TRP A 454 -14.19 -32.23 -11.34
CA TRP A 454 -13.44 -32.83 -10.22
C TRP A 454 -14.24 -32.79 -8.91
N ALA A 455 -14.83 -31.64 -8.58
CA ALA A 455 -15.67 -31.51 -7.39
C ALA A 455 -16.90 -32.44 -7.46
N TYR A 456 -17.48 -32.57 -8.64
CA TYR A 456 -18.65 -33.41 -8.87
C TYR A 456 -18.35 -34.92 -8.84
N THR A 457 -17.30 -35.35 -9.52
CA THR A 457 -17.00 -36.79 -9.72
C THR A 457 -16.13 -37.39 -8.62
N LEU A 458 -15.40 -36.56 -7.85
CA LEU A 458 -14.52 -37.04 -6.78
C LEU A 458 -14.92 -36.53 -5.39
N VAL A 459 -15.05 -35.21 -5.20
CA VAL A 459 -15.30 -34.64 -3.87
C VAL A 459 -16.71 -34.97 -3.37
N LEU A 460 -17.72 -34.83 -4.22
CA LEU A 460 -19.12 -35.08 -3.87
C LEU A 460 -19.40 -36.52 -3.39
N PRO A 461 -18.89 -37.59 -4.04
CA PRO A 461 -18.99 -38.95 -3.51
C PRO A 461 -18.51 -39.09 -2.07
N TYR A 462 -17.33 -38.55 -1.73
CA TYR A 462 -16.81 -38.60 -0.35
C TYR A 462 -17.68 -37.80 0.63
N LEU A 463 -18.32 -36.71 0.20
CA LEU A 463 -19.26 -35.96 1.04
C LEU A 463 -20.58 -36.74 1.27
N ILE A 464 -21.03 -37.50 0.27
CA ILE A 464 -22.20 -38.38 0.39
C ILE A 464 -21.90 -39.56 1.33
N GLU A 465 -20.73 -40.20 1.19
CA GLU A 465 -20.26 -41.27 2.09
C GLU A 465 -20.07 -40.78 3.53
N ALA A 466 -19.71 -39.51 3.72
CA ALA A 466 -19.67 -38.86 5.04
C ALA A 466 -21.07 -38.55 5.62
N GLY A 467 -22.15 -38.81 4.89
CA GLY A 467 -23.53 -38.60 5.34
C GLY A 467 -24.04 -37.15 5.23
N LEU A 468 -23.35 -36.26 4.51
CA LEU A 468 -23.76 -34.86 4.36
C LEU A 468 -24.88 -34.67 3.32
N PHE A 469 -25.02 -35.60 2.39
CA PHE A 469 -25.96 -35.53 1.28
C PHE A 469 -26.71 -36.87 1.10
N HIS A 470 -27.86 -36.82 0.43
CA HIS A 470 -28.70 -38.01 0.24
C HIS A 470 -28.02 -39.05 -0.68
N PRO A 471 -27.96 -40.34 -0.29
CA PRO A 471 -27.23 -41.39 -1.03
C PRO A 471 -27.80 -41.66 -2.43
N GLY A 472 -29.09 -41.38 -2.65
CA GLY A 472 -29.75 -41.53 -3.95
C GLY A 472 -29.10 -40.76 -5.13
N ILE A 473 -28.27 -39.75 -4.87
CA ILE A 473 -27.49 -39.06 -5.90
C ILE A 473 -26.46 -40.00 -6.55
N LEU A 474 -25.86 -40.90 -5.77
CA LEU A 474 -24.92 -41.91 -6.30
C LEU A 474 -25.66 -43.03 -7.04
N GLU A 475 -26.82 -43.44 -6.52
CA GLU A 475 -27.57 -44.59 -7.03
C GLU A 475 -28.36 -44.29 -8.31
N HIS A 476 -28.93 -43.09 -8.43
CA HIS A 476 -29.80 -42.70 -9.55
C HIS A 476 -29.28 -41.52 -10.38
N GLY A 477 -28.24 -40.83 -9.91
CA GLY A 477 -27.81 -39.54 -10.46
C GLY A 477 -28.70 -38.39 -10.00
N PRO A 478 -28.25 -37.14 -10.16
CA PRO A 478 -29.07 -35.97 -9.82
C PRO A 478 -30.35 -35.98 -10.66
N LEU A 479 -31.49 -35.67 -10.02
CA LEU A 479 -32.82 -35.67 -10.65
C LEU A 479 -33.26 -37.03 -11.23
N GLY A 480 -32.62 -38.14 -10.85
CA GLY A 480 -32.93 -39.49 -11.35
C GLY A 480 -32.32 -39.82 -12.72
N LEU A 481 -31.44 -38.97 -13.24
CA LEU A 481 -30.76 -39.19 -14.52
C LEU A 481 -29.51 -40.05 -14.36
N ALA A 482 -29.60 -41.34 -14.73
CA ALA A 482 -28.50 -42.30 -14.59
C ALA A 482 -27.21 -41.91 -15.35
N VAL A 483 -27.33 -41.14 -16.43
CA VAL A 483 -26.18 -40.63 -17.23
C VAL A 483 -25.34 -39.62 -16.43
N LEU A 484 -25.94 -38.93 -15.46
CA LEU A 484 -25.27 -37.93 -14.64
C LEU A 484 -24.71 -38.52 -13.35
N LYS A 485 -24.69 -39.84 -13.15
CA LYS A 485 -24.12 -40.44 -11.93
C LYS A 485 -22.68 -39.97 -11.70
N PRO A 486 -22.32 -39.44 -10.52
CA PRO A 486 -20.95 -38.97 -10.25
C PRO A 486 -19.86 -40.00 -10.50
N ILE A 487 -20.12 -41.27 -10.16
CA ILE A 487 -19.16 -42.38 -10.24
C ILE A 487 -19.20 -43.06 -11.64
N ALA A 488 -20.24 -42.80 -12.43
CA ALA A 488 -20.45 -43.38 -13.75
C ALA A 488 -20.87 -42.31 -14.76
N PHE A 489 -20.17 -41.17 -14.74
CA PHE A 489 -20.52 -40.00 -15.52
C PHE A 489 -20.51 -40.33 -17.02
N LEU A 490 -21.56 -39.89 -17.72
CA LEU A 490 -21.86 -40.21 -19.12
C LEU A 490 -21.96 -41.72 -19.42
N GLY A 491 -22.29 -42.54 -18.41
CA GLY A 491 -22.45 -43.98 -18.55
C GLY A 491 -21.14 -44.79 -18.57
N LEU A 492 -19.98 -44.13 -18.40
CA LEU A 492 -18.69 -44.81 -18.31
C LEU A 492 -18.53 -45.46 -16.94
N SER A 493 -18.63 -46.79 -16.89
CA SER A 493 -18.48 -47.60 -15.68
C SER A 493 -17.29 -48.55 -15.78
N GLY A 494 -16.79 -49.04 -14.63
CA GLY A 494 -15.65 -49.98 -14.56
C GLY A 494 -14.29 -49.34 -14.25
N LEU A 495 -14.23 -48.02 -14.12
CA LEU A 495 -13.07 -47.30 -13.59
C LEU A 495 -13.19 -47.13 -12.08
N ASP A 496 -12.05 -47.12 -11.37
CA ASP A 496 -12.03 -46.68 -9.97
C ASP A 496 -12.38 -45.19 -9.85
N HIS A 497 -12.80 -44.76 -8.65
CA HIS A 497 -13.30 -43.40 -8.41
C HIS A 497 -12.28 -42.32 -8.81
N LEU A 498 -10.98 -42.57 -8.56
CA LEU A 498 -9.92 -41.61 -8.84
C LEU A 498 -9.63 -41.52 -10.34
N SER A 499 -9.47 -42.67 -11.01
CA SER A 499 -9.22 -42.73 -12.46
C SER A 499 -10.38 -42.16 -13.26
N HIS A 500 -11.62 -42.42 -12.83
CA HIS A 500 -12.83 -41.86 -13.43
C HIS A 500 -12.83 -40.33 -13.36
N ALA A 501 -12.61 -39.78 -12.16
CA ALA A 501 -12.58 -38.34 -11.95
C ALA A 501 -11.43 -37.67 -12.69
N PHE A 502 -10.23 -38.25 -12.66
CA PHE A 502 -9.06 -37.76 -13.39
C PHE A 502 -9.34 -37.66 -14.89
N PHE A 503 -9.89 -38.73 -15.47
CA PHE A 503 -10.19 -38.78 -16.91
C PHE A 503 -11.16 -37.68 -17.32
N TRP A 504 -12.33 -37.60 -16.70
CA TRP A 504 -13.36 -36.64 -17.12
C TRP A 504 -12.99 -35.19 -16.81
N SER A 505 -12.43 -34.91 -15.64
CA SER A 505 -12.03 -33.56 -15.28
C SER A 505 -10.96 -33.00 -16.22
N LEU A 506 -9.91 -33.76 -16.52
CA LEU A 506 -8.86 -33.31 -17.44
C LEU A 506 -9.30 -33.32 -18.90
N PHE A 507 -10.11 -34.29 -19.34
CA PHE A 507 -10.62 -34.34 -20.71
C PHE A 507 -11.40 -33.06 -21.05
N PHE A 508 -12.34 -32.68 -20.20
CA PHE A 508 -13.11 -31.45 -20.41
C PHE A 508 -12.27 -30.18 -20.16
N ASN A 509 -11.38 -30.18 -19.17
CA ASN A 509 -10.49 -29.04 -18.93
C ASN A 509 -9.61 -28.75 -20.16
N ILE A 510 -8.88 -29.74 -20.66
CA ILE A 510 -8.02 -29.61 -21.84
C ILE A 510 -8.86 -29.33 -23.09
N GLY A 511 -9.94 -30.08 -23.30
CA GLY A 511 -10.79 -29.94 -24.48
C GLY A 511 -11.41 -28.54 -24.58
N ILE A 512 -11.96 -28.01 -23.49
CA ILE A 512 -12.53 -26.67 -23.45
C ILE A 512 -11.43 -25.60 -23.51
N PHE A 513 -10.32 -25.78 -22.78
CA PHE A 513 -9.19 -24.87 -22.81
C PHE A 513 -8.67 -24.67 -24.24
N VAL A 514 -8.47 -25.77 -24.97
CA VAL A 514 -7.97 -25.75 -26.35
C VAL A 514 -9.03 -25.17 -27.28
N SER A 515 -10.26 -25.68 -27.24
CA SER A 515 -11.33 -25.27 -28.16
C SER A 515 -11.64 -23.77 -28.01
N VAL A 516 -11.81 -23.27 -26.78
CA VAL A 516 -12.12 -21.86 -26.55
C VAL A 516 -10.90 -20.98 -26.86
N SER A 517 -9.66 -21.43 -26.60
CA SER A 517 -8.47 -20.66 -26.99
C SER A 517 -8.36 -20.50 -28.50
N LEU A 518 -8.68 -21.52 -29.28
CA LEU A 518 -8.67 -21.46 -30.75
C LEU A 518 -9.83 -20.62 -31.32
N LEU A 519 -10.97 -20.58 -30.63
CA LEU A 519 -12.15 -19.83 -31.06
C LEU A 519 -12.15 -18.37 -30.62
N THR A 520 -11.28 -17.97 -29.70
CA THR A 520 -11.23 -16.60 -29.16
C THR A 520 -9.96 -15.89 -29.61
N ALA A 521 -10.08 -14.60 -29.96
CA ALA A 521 -8.91 -13.80 -30.32
C ALA A 521 -8.16 -13.33 -29.05
N ALA A 522 -6.84 -13.48 -29.05
CA ALA A 522 -5.98 -12.95 -28.00
C ALA A 522 -5.93 -11.42 -28.07
N SER A 523 -6.08 -10.77 -26.91
CA SER A 523 -5.92 -9.32 -26.76
C SER A 523 -4.46 -8.88 -26.97
N PRO A 524 -4.19 -7.62 -27.33
CA PRO A 524 -2.83 -7.13 -27.55
C PRO A 524 -1.89 -7.34 -26.36
N LEU A 525 -2.42 -7.17 -25.14
CA LEU A 525 -1.70 -7.40 -23.89
C LEU A 525 -1.32 -8.89 -23.73
N GLU A 526 -2.22 -9.81 -24.07
CA GLU A 526 -1.95 -11.26 -24.01
C GLU A 526 -0.89 -11.67 -25.03
N VAL A 527 -0.91 -11.10 -26.24
CA VAL A 527 0.09 -11.38 -27.27
C VAL A 527 1.48 -10.93 -26.82
N GLU A 528 1.59 -9.75 -26.21
CA GLU A 528 2.85 -9.26 -25.67
C GLU A 528 3.36 -10.16 -24.53
N GLN A 529 2.49 -10.51 -23.58
CA GLN A 529 2.87 -11.40 -22.46
C GLN A 529 3.23 -12.81 -22.95
N ALA A 530 2.52 -13.35 -23.94
CA ALA A 530 2.81 -14.64 -24.55
C ALA A 530 4.22 -14.69 -25.15
N ARG A 531 4.65 -13.61 -25.83
CA ARG A 531 6.01 -13.51 -26.37
C ARG A 531 7.06 -13.57 -25.27
N ARG A 532 6.87 -12.83 -24.17
CA ARG A 532 7.80 -12.81 -23.03
C ARG A 532 7.88 -14.16 -22.32
N PHE A 533 6.74 -14.83 -22.11
CA PHE A 533 6.68 -16.11 -21.41
C PHE A 533 7.22 -17.26 -22.28
N VAL A 534 6.78 -17.37 -23.53
CA VAL A 534 7.16 -18.49 -24.40
C VAL A 534 8.59 -18.33 -24.91
N GLY A 535 9.00 -17.11 -25.27
CA GLY A 535 10.33 -16.78 -25.78
C GLY A 535 11.35 -16.38 -24.72
N ILE A 536 11.17 -16.73 -23.45
CA ILE A 536 12.05 -16.25 -22.37
C ILE A 536 13.52 -16.66 -22.53
N PHE A 537 13.79 -17.78 -23.22
CA PHE A 537 15.15 -18.21 -23.58
C PHE A 537 15.55 -17.76 -25.00
N GLU A 538 14.59 -17.43 -25.88
CA GLU A 538 14.87 -16.87 -27.21
C GLU A 538 15.44 -15.45 -27.10
N LEU A 539 15.15 -14.72 -26.01
CA LEU A 539 15.82 -13.47 -25.63
C LEU A 539 17.32 -13.67 -25.30
N GLU A 540 17.76 -14.90 -24.98
CA GLU A 540 19.16 -15.27 -24.74
C GLU A 540 19.86 -15.83 -26.00
N GLU A 541 19.14 -16.52 -26.90
CA GLU A 541 19.72 -17.23 -28.06
C GLU A 541 19.46 -16.57 -29.43
N GLY A 542 18.76 -15.43 -29.47
CA GLY A 542 18.10 -14.96 -30.70
C GLY A 542 18.26 -13.48 -31.06
N LEU A 543 19.37 -12.83 -30.71
CA LEU A 543 19.88 -11.77 -31.58
C LEU A 543 21.00 -12.38 -32.41
N PRO A 544 20.85 -12.47 -33.75
CA PRO A 544 21.99 -12.70 -34.61
C PRO A 544 23.06 -11.66 -34.26
N LEU A 545 24.27 -12.12 -33.97
CA LEU A 545 25.49 -11.32 -33.81
C LEU A 545 25.80 -10.40 -35.02
N GLU A 546 24.98 -10.42 -36.06
CA GLU A 546 25.00 -9.49 -37.19
C GLU A 546 24.36 -8.13 -36.89
N ARG A 547 23.74 -7.91 -35.73
CA ARG A 547 23.42 -6.54 -35.28
C ARG A 547 24.63 -5.86 -34.63
N ARG A 548 25.53 -5.43 -35.51
CA ARG A 548 26.33 -4.19 -35.45
C ARG A 548 26.93 -3.81 -34.08
N TYR A 549 28.05 -4.41 -33.71
CA TYR A 549 29.05 -3.70 -32.89
C TYR A 549 30.43 -3.85 -33.52
N THR A 550 30.85 -2.84 -34.28
CA THR A 550 32.19 -2.80 -34.92
C THR A 550 33.31 -2.60 -33.89
N TYR A 551 32.97 -2.24 -32.65
CA TYR A 551 33.92 -1.93 -31.58
C TYR A 551 33.29 -2.18 -30.20
N LEU A 552 33.83 -3.13 -29.44
CA LEU A 552 33.50 -3.29 -28.02
C LEU A 552 34.45 -2.42 -27.17
N PRO A 553 33.93 -1.70 -26.14
CA PRO A 553 34.73 -0.87 -25.26
C PRO A 553 35.77 -1.65 -24.47
N ASN A 554 36.87 -0.98 -24.14
CA ASN A 554 37.87 -1.52 -23.21
C ASN A 554 37.39 -1.41 -21.74
N LEU A 555 38.10 -2.05 -20.82
CA LEU A 555 37.72 -2.08 -19.39
C LEU A 555 37.67 -0.68 -18.78
N ASP A 556 38.54 0.23 -19.22
CA ASP A 556 38.56 1.61 -18.76
C ASP A 556 37.32 2.40 -19.19
N GLN A 557 36.84 2.21 -20.42
CA GLN A 557 35.62 2.82 -20.93
C GLN A 557 34.39 2.34 -20.17
N PHE A 558 34.30 1.02 -19.89
CA PHE A 558 33.23 0.48 -19.06
C PHE A 558 33.32 0.91 -17.60
N THR A 559 34.53 1.06 -17.06
CA THR A 559 34.72 1.61 -15.71
C THR A 559 34.20 3.05 -15.67
N CYS A 560 34.59 3.89 -16.63
CA CYS A 560 34.11 5.27 -16.75
C CYS A 560 32.58 5.35 -16.94
N PHE A 561 32.00 4.42 -17.71
CA PHE A 561 30.55 4.30 -17.86
C PHE A 561 29.87 3.95 -16.52
N MET A 562 30.37 2.94 -15.79
CA MET A 562 29.88 2.61 -14.45
C MET A 562 30.04 3.78 -13.46
N GLU A 563 31.15 4.53 -13.52
CA GLU A 563 31.39 5.68 -12.63
C GLU A 563 30.25 6.71 -12.70
N LYS A 564 29.60 6.88 -13.87
CA LYS A 564 28.48 7.79 -14.08
C LYS A 564 27.20 7.38 -13.33
N PHE A 565 27.03 6.10 -13.01
CA PHE A 565 25.80 5.55 -12.44
C PHE A 565 25.94 5.07 -10.99
N ILE A 566 27.09 4.52 -10.62
CA ILE A 566 27.32 3.94 -9.28
C ILE A 566 28.41 4.67 -8.49
N GLY A 567 29.04 5.69 -9.09
CA GLY A 567 30.08 6.51 -8.48
C GLY A 567 31.50 5.90 -8.54
N LYS A 568 32.52 6.77 -8.43
CA LYS A 568 33.95 6.42 -8.61
C LYS A 568 34.45 5.26 -7.75
N GLN A 569 34.04 5.22 -6.49
CA GLN A 569 34.55 4.21 -5.55
C GLN A 569 33.98 2.82 -5.85
N LYS A 570 32.66 2.69 -6.05
CA LYS A 570 32.01 1.42 -6.38
C LYS A 570 32.38 0.89 -7.76
N ALA A 571 32.57 1.77 -8.75
CA ALA A 571 33.03 1.37 -10.08
C ALA A 571 34.46 0.80 -10.06
N ARG A 572 35.35 1.38 -9.25
CA ARG A 572 36.71 0.83 -9.04
C ARG A 572 36.70 -0.52 -8.33
N GLU A 573 35.84 -0.69 -7.32
CA GLU A 573 35.63 -1.97 -6.66
C GLU A 573 35.07 -3.03 -7.62
N ALA A 574 34.08 -2.66 -8.45
CA ALA A 574 33.52 -3.54 -9.48
C ALA A 574 34.56 -3.93 -10.53
N ARG A 575 35.40 -2.98 -10.98
CA ARG A 575 36.53 -3.25 -11.90
C ARG A 575 37.52 -4.24 -11.30
N GLN A 576 37.93 -4.03 -10.05
CA GLN A 576 38.84 -4.97 -9.37
C GLN A 576 38.18 -6.34 -9.13
N GLY A 577 36.87 -6.37 -8.85
CA GLY A 577 36.10 -7.60 -8.74
C GLY A 577 36.07 -8.41 -10.04
N PHE A 578 35.91 -7.72 -11.18
CA PHE A 578 35.93 -8.35 -12.50
C PHE A 578 37.33 -8.84 -12.89
N LEU A 579 38.37 -8.03 -12.65
CA LEU A 579 39.76 -8.43 -12.91
C LEU A 579 40.23 -9.60 -12.03
N LYS A 580 39.61 -9.83 -10.88
CA LYS A 580 39.85 -11.05 -10.08
C LYS A 580 39.14 -12.28 -10.63
N GLN A 581 38.09 -12.12 -11.44
CA GLN A 581 37.36 -13.22 -12.07
C GLN A 581 37.98 -13.66 -13.39
N ILE A 582 38.73 -12.79 -14.06
CA ILE A 582 39.43 -13.10 -15.32
C ILE A 582 40.94 -13.10 -15.06
N GLU A 583 41.55 -14.28 -15.11
CA GLU A 583 42.99 -14.48 -14.89
C GLU A 583 43.87 -14.05 -16.09
N LEU A 584 43.25 -13.68 -17.22
CA LEU A 584 43.93 -13.28 -18.45
C LEU A 584 44.16 -11.75 -18.53
N PRO A 585 45.33 -11.29 -19.04
CA PRO A 585 45.57 -9.87 -19.29
C PRO A 585 44.59 -9.32 -20.33
N GLU A 586 44.16 -8.05 -20.18
CA GLU A 586 43.18 -7.38 -21.06
C GLU A 586 43.52 -7.44 -22.56
N LYS A 587 44.81 -7.53 -22.89
CA LYS A 587 45.30 -7.65 -24.28
C LYS A 587 44.99 -9.00 -24.94
N GLU A 588 44.68 -10.02 -24.16
CA GLU A 588 44.40 -11.39 -24.61
C GLU A 588 42.91 -11.73 -24.59
N TRP A 589 42.04 -10.76 -24.28
CA TRP A 589 40.60 -10.97 -24.21
C TRP A 589 39.98 -11.22 -25.58
N GLY A 590 39.34 -12.38 -25.73
CA GLY A 590 38.52 -12.72 -26.88
C GLY A 590 37.09 -12.18 -26.75
N ASP A 591 36.23 -12.57 -27.69
CA ASP A 591 34.84 -12.11 -27.73
C ASP A 591 34.03 -12.60 -26.52
N ARG A 592 34.41 -13.75 -25.95
CA ARG A 592 33.76 -14.33 -24.77
C ARG A 592 33.99 -13.50 -23.51
N GLU A 593 35.22 -13.05 -23.28
CA GLU A 593 35.61 -12.25 -22.11
C GLU A 593 35.00 -10.84 -22.21
N LYS A 594 34.90 -10.29 -23.43
CA LYS A 594 34.25 -8.99 -23.67
C LYS A 594 32.73 -9.03 -23.48
N LEU A 595 32.07 -10.11 -23.88
CA LEU A 595 30.64 -10.34 -23.58
C LEU A 595 30.39 -10.54 -22.07
N GLN A 596 31.32 -11.19 -21.36
CA GLN A 596 31.25 -11.30 -19.91
C GLN A 596 31.42 -9.95 -19.21
N LEU A 597 32.27 -9.07 -19.75
CA LEU A 597 32.44 -7.71 -19.26
C LEU A 597 31.15 -6.90 -19.43
N GLU A 598 30.53 -6.95 -20.60
CA GLU A 598 29.24 -6.30 -20.87
C GLU A 598 28.16 -6.76 -19.88
N ALA A 599 27.95 -8.06 -19.74
CA ALA A 599 26.96 -8.62 -18.82
C ALA A 599 27.26 -8.31 -17.34
N TYR A 600 28.54 -8.25 -16.97
CA TYR A 600 28.98 -7.87 -15.63
C TYR A 600 28.67 -6.39 -15.35
N VAL A 601 28.94 -5.51 -16.31
CA VAL A 601 28.64 -4.07 -16.21
C VAL A 601 27.12 -3.84 -16.14
N GLU A 602 26.33 -4.51 -16.98
CA GLU A 602 24.86 -4.46 -16.96
C GLU A 602 24.31 -4.87 -15.58
N ARG A 603 24.77 -5.99 -15.02
CA ARG A 603 24.36 -6.44 -13.68
C ARG A 603 24.78 -5.48 -12.56
N THR A 604 25.98 -4.92 -12.67
CA THR A 604 26.51 -4.01 -11.64
C THR A 604 25.70 -2.71 -11.59
N ILE A 605 25.29 -2.18 -12.75
CA ILE A 605 24.46 -0.97 -12.83
C ILE A 605 22.98 -1.30 -12.54
N ALA A 606 22.49 -2.48 -12.92
CA ALA A 606 21.14 -2.96 -12.61
C ALA A 606 20.84 -2.99 -11.11
N GLY A 607 21.86 -3.22 -10.27
CA GLY A 607 21.71 -3.15 -8.81
C GLY A 607 21.32 -1.77 -8.27
N SER A 608 21.49 -0.70 -9.06
CA SER A 608 21.15 0.68 -8.66
C SER A 608 19.94 1.23 -9.40
N ILE A 609 19.73 0.86 -10.68
CA ILE A 609 18.70 1.46 -11.56
C ILE A 609 17.63 0.45 -12.03
N GLY A 610 17.78 -0.82 -11.66
CA GLY A 610 16.90 -1.92 -12.07
C GLY A 610 17.30 -2.56 -13.41
N PRO A 611 16.99 -3.86 -13.63
CA PRO A 611 17.52 -4.63 -14.76
C PRO A 611 17.04 -4.14 -16.14
N ALA A 612 15.76 -3.77 -16.24
CA ALA A 612 15.18 -3.31 -17.49
C ALA A 612 15.74 -1.95 -17.94
N ALA A 613 16.05 -1.07 -17.00
CA ALA A 613 16.66 0.23 -17.30
C ALA A 613 18.13 0.07 -17.67
N ALA A 614 18.87 -0.76 -16.92
CA ALA A 614 20.29 -1.03 -17.18
C ALA A 614 20.50 -1.63 -18.58
N ARG A 615 19.66 -2.59 -19.01
CA ARG A 615 19.76 -3.20 -20.34
C ARG A 615 19.58 -2.18 -21.48
N VAL A 616 18.56 -1.33 -21.38
CA VAL A 616 18.27 -0.30 -22.40
C VAL A 616 19.40 0.72 -22.51
N ILE A 617 20.00 1.12 -21.38
CA ILE A 617 21.13 2.05 -21.35
C ILE A 617 22.39 1.41 -21.92
N MET A 618 22.61 0.12 -21.63
CA MET A 618 23.77 -0.66 -22.07
C MET A 618 23.73 -0.92 -23.59
N ASP A 619 22.58 -1.39 -24.10
CA ASP A 619 22.33 -1.54 -25.54
C ASP A 619 22.47 -0.20 -26.29
N GLY A 620 21.99 0.89 -25.68
CA GLY A 620 22.17 2.25 -26.18
C GLY A 620 23.65 2.59 -26.31
N TYR A 621 24.42 2.44 -25.23
CA TYR A 621 25.86 2.76 -25.20
C TYR A 621 26.65 1.97 -26.25
N LEU A 622 26.40 0.66 -26.42
CA LEU A 622 27.09 -0.13 -27.46
C LEU A 622 26.70 0.27 -28.87
N SER A 623 25.43 0.61 -29.10
CA SER A 623 24.95 1.04 -30.41
C SER A 623 25.59 2.36 -30.89
N SER A 624 26.11 3.15 -29.94
CA SER A 624 26.76 4.43 -30.18
C SER A 624 28.18 4.35 -30.73
N LEU A 625 28.89 3.27 -30.40
CA LEU A 625 30.31 3.11 -30.68
C LEU A 625 30.61 2.75 -32.15
N GLY A 626 29.57 2.65 -32.99
CA GLY A 626 29.68 2.29 -34.41
C GLY A 626 29.07 3.29 -35.40
N SER A 627 28.48 4.40 -34.96
CA SER A 627 27.97 5.44 -35.86
C SER A 627 28.31 6.82 -35.34
N ARG A 628 28.55 7.79 -36.24
CA ARG A 628 28.74 9.21 -35.90
C ARG A 628 27.49 9.76 -35.21
N MET A 629 27.36 9.49 -33.91
CA MET A 629 26.34 10.00 -33.01
C MET A 629 26.99 10.34 -31.67
N GLU A 630 28.10 11.06 -31.73
CA GLU A 630 28.74 11.71 -30.57
C GLU A 630 27.74 12.70 -29.91
N GLY A 631 26.81 13.27 -30.69
CA GLY A 631 25.79 14.21 -30.21
C GLY A 631 24.58 13.61 -29.47
N VAL A 632 24.32 12.30 -29.57
CA VAL A 632 23.16 11.68 -28.88
C VAL A 632 23.52 11.14 -27.49
N PHE A 633 24.81 10.87 -27.23
CA PHE A 633 25.29 10.46 -25.92
C PHE A 633 25.52 11.62 -24.96
N ASP A 634 25.84 12.80 -25.48
CA ASP A 634 25.71 14.02 -24.69
C ASP A 634 24.25 14.33 -24.38
N LEU A 635 23.30 14.02 -25.27
CA LEU A 635 21.87 14.17 -24.99
C LEU A 635 21.32 13.12 -24.01
N PHE A 636 21.75 11.85 -24.03
CA PHE A 636 21.31 10.85 -23.05
C PHE A 636 22.10 10.91 -21.74
N GLY A 637 23.36 11.31 -21.76
CA GLY A 637 24.12 11.66 -20.57
C GLY A 637 23.55 12.91 -19.91
N GLN A 638 23.20 13.94 -20.69
CA GLN A 638 22.42 15.07 -20.21
C GLN A 638 21.02 14.66 -19.82
N VAL A 639 20.33 13.73 -20.47
CA VAL A 639 18.97 13.31 -20.08
C VAL A 639 19.00 12.41 -18.86
N SER A 640 20.01 11.58 -18.64
CA SER A 640 20.13 10.69 -17.46
C SER A 640 20.71 11.42 -16.25
N SER A 641 21.70 12.31 -16.44
CA SER A 641 22.11 13.26 -15.40
C SER A 641 21.03 14.30 -15.15
N SER A 642 20.28 14.74 -16.16
CA SER A 642 19.03 15.52 -16.02
C SER A 642 17.91 14.67 -15.45
N LEU A 643 17.86 13.35 -15.58
CA LEU A 643 16.79 12.53 -14.99
C LEU A 643 17.11 12.27 -13.53
N GLU A 644 18.38 12.10 -13.16
CA GLU A 644 18.80 12.03 -11.77
C GLU A 644 18.80 13.42 -11.11
N GLU A 645 19.22 14.48 -11.79
CA GLU A 645 19.02 15.87 -11.36
C GLU A 645 17.56 16.24 -11.36
N SER A 646 16.73 15.76 -12.29
CA SER A 646 15.29 16.02 -12.32
C SER A 646 14.57 15.13 -11.32
N GLN A 647 15.03 13.92 -11.01
CA GLN A 647 14.48 13.09 -9.94
C GLN A 647 14.95 13.57 -8.57
N GLN A 648 16.16 14.10 -8.43
CA GLN A 648 16.62 14.78 -7.22
C GLN A 648 15.99 16.17 -7.10
N LYS A 649 15.86 16.95 -8.18
CA LYS A 649 15.09 18.20 -8.19
C LYS A 649 13.63 17.91 -7.94
N LEU A 650 13.05 16.82 -8.46
CA LEU A 650 11.66 16.45 -8.23
C LEU A 650 11.49 15.91 -6.81
N LYS A 651 12.39 15.07 -6.28
CA LYS A 651 12.35 14.66 -4.87
C LYS A 651 12.56 15.84 -3.93
N ARG A 652 13.46 16.76 -4.26
CA ARG A 652 13.72 17.99 -3.51
C ARG A 652 12.55 18.95 -3.62
N ARG A 653 11.95 19.12 -4.80
CA ARG A 653 10.74 19.92 -5.03
C ARG A 653 9.50 19.27 -4.42
N VAL A 654 9.36 17.96 -4.40
CA VAL A 654 8.27 17.25 -3.74
C VAL A 654 8.44 17.32 -2.22
N ALA A 655 9.66 17.18 -1.70
CA ALA A 655 9.94 17.40 -0.29
C ALA A 655 9.71 18.88 0.11
N GLU A 656 10.16 19.82 -0.71
CA GLU A 656 9.93 21.26 -0.54
C GLU A 656 8.43 21.58 -0.60
N LEU A 657 7.71 21.12 -1.62
CA LEU A 657 6.26 21.25 -1.73
C LEU A 657 5.54 20.57 -0.57
N SER A 658 6.04 19.46 -0.02
CA SER A 658 5.43 18.80 1.15
C SER A 658 5.62 19.63 2.43
N VAL A 659 6.79 20.24 2.63
CA VAL A 659 7.06 21.17 3.74
C VAL A 659 6.23 22.44 3.58
N LEU A 660 6.06 22.93 2.35
CA LEU A 660 5.20 24.08 2.05
C LEU A 660 3.73 23.77 2.20
N TYR A 661 3.32 22.55 1.86
CA TYR A 661 1.97 22.07 2.10
C TYR A 661 1.68 21.94 3.59
N GLU A 662 2.64 21.46 4.38
CA GLU A 662 2.53 21.37 5.84
C GLU A 662 2.53 22.77 6.49
N ALA A 663 3.32 23.71 5.99
CA ALA A 663 3.30 25.10 6.41
C ALA A 663 1.97 25.80 6.05
N ALA A 664 1.46 25.60 4.84
CA ALA A 664 0.16 26.11 4.41
C ALA A 664 -1.00 25.51 5.23
N ARG A 665 -0.91 24.21 5.57
CA ARG A 665 -1.87 23.51 6.46
C ARG A 665 -1.82 24.05 7.90
N THR A 666 -0.63 24.46 8.35
CA THR A 666 -0.47 25.10 9.67
C THR A 666 -1.05 26.51 9.67
N LEU A 667 -0.79 27.30 8.62
CA LEU A 667 -1.35 28.66 8.45
C LEU A 667 -2.88 28.67 8.35
N THR A 668 -3.48 27.63 7.78
CA THR A 668 -4.94 27.46 7.69
C THR A 668 -5.63 27.10 9.02
N SER A 669 -4.88 26.85 10.10
CA SER A 669 -5.45 26.71 11.45
C SER A 669 -5.77 28.05 12.13
N THR A 670 -5.40 29.17 11.50
CA THR A 670 -5.64 30.54 12.00
C THR A 670 -7.07 30.96 11.66
N LEU A 671 -7.85 31.36 12.68
CA LEU A 671 -9.26 31.77 12.53
C LEU A 671 -9.44 33.18 11.91
N TYR A 672 -8.35 33.88 11.62
CA TYR A 672 -8.36 35.25 11.10
C TYR A 672 -7.96 35.28 9.61
N LEU A 673 -8.94 35.58 8.75
CA LEU A 673 -8.80 35.51 7.30
C LEU A 673 -7.70 36.44 6.72
N PRO A 674 -7.50 37.68 7.21
CA PRO A 674 -6.41 38.54 6.74
C PRO A 674 -5.00 37.97 6.99
N GLU A 675 -4.75 37.44 8.20
CA GLU A 675 -3.46 36.82 8.55
C GLU A 675 -3.21 35.56 7.74
N LEU A 676 -4.25 34.77 7.48
CA LEU A 676 -4.17 33.58 6.65
C LEU A 676 -3.84 33.92 5.20
N ILE A 677 -4.49 34.94 4.63
CA ILE A 677 -4.20 35.41 3.26
C ILE A 677 -2.77 35.96 3.17
N GLU A 678 -2.34 36.77 4.14
CA GLU A 678 -0.98 37.31 4.18
C GLU A 678 0.06 36.19 4.31
N GLY A 679 -0.11 35.25 5.25
CA GLY A 679 0.79 34.13 5.43
C GLY A 679 0.89 33.22 4.20
N VAL A 680 -0.21 33.02 3.48
CA VAL A 680 -0.19 32.28 2.20
C VAL A 680 0.61 33.05 1.14
N LEU A 681 0.42 34.36 1.00
CA LEU A 681 1.18 35.16 0.04
C LEU A 681 2.67 35.26 0.40
N ASP A 682 3.00 35.39 1.67
CA ASP A 682 4.38 35.38 2.15
C ASP A 682 5.05 34.03 1.89
N LEU A 683 4.33 32.92 2.07
CA LEU A 683 4.81 31.60 1.67
C LEU A 683 5.08 31.52 0.17
N LEU A 684 4.21 32.07 -0.68
CA LEU A 684 4.44 32.10 -2.13
C LEU A 684 5.69 32.91 -2.52
N VAL A 685 5.95 34.03 -1.83
CA VAL A 685 7.11 34.88 -2.12
C VAL A 685 8.39 34.30 -1.53
N GLU A 686 8.41 34.05 -0.22
CA GLU A 686 9.63 33.65 0.51
C GLU A 686 10.10 32.25 0.16
N ARG A 687 9.16 31.34 -0.13
CA ARG A 687 9.47 29.92 -0.29
C ARG A 687 9.34 29.43 -1.71
N LEU A 688 8.37 29.94 -2.47
CA LEU A 688 8.27 29.59 -3.89
C LEU A 688 9.01 30.59 -4.77
N GLY A 689 9.39 31.78 -4.29
CA GLY A 689 10.12 32.76 -5.09
C GLY A 689 9.24 33.45 -6.13
N VAL A 690 7.92 33.51 -5.90
CA VAL A 690 6.98 34.19 -6.79
C VAL A 690 7.23 35.70 -6.70
N GLU A 691 7.45 36.35 -7.84
CA GLU A 691 7.75 37.78 -7.90
C GLU A 691 6.51 38.63 -7.59
N LYS A 692 5.35 38.22 -8.11
CA LYS A 692 4.10 38.96 -7.97
C LYS A 692 2.95 38.01 -7.65
N CYS A 693 2.22 38.27 -6.59
CA CYS A 693 1.04 37.47 -6.25
C CYS A 693 -0.06 38.32 -5.61
N SER A 694 -1.31 37.89 -5.76
CA SER A 694 -2.45 38.53 -5.12
C SER A 694 -3.62 37.60 -4.93
N VAL A 695 -4.41 37.86 -3.89
CA VAL A 695 -5.72 37.23 -3.68
C VAL A 695 -6.78 38.26 -4.00
N ARG A 696 -7.69 37.93 -4.93
CA ARG A 696 -8.89 38.71 -5.23
C ARG A 696 -10.11 37.96 -4.73
N LEU A 697 -11.02 38.65 -4.03
CA LEU A 697 -12.31 38.09 -3.64
C LEU A 697 -13.44 38.88 -4.28
N LEU A 698 -14.54 38.20 -4.60
CA LEU A 698 -15.77 38.81 -5.08
C LEU A 698 -16.46 39.58 -3.95
N ASP A 699 -16.94 40.78 -4.25
CA ASP A 699 -17.86 41.53 -3.39
C ASP A 699 -19.33 41.23 -3.70
N GLU A 700 -20.25 41.86 -2.96
CA GLU A 700 -21.70 41.67 -3.12
C GLU A 700 -22.22 42.17 -4.48
N ASP A 701 -21.51 43.10 -5.12
CA ASP A 701 -21.84 43.64 -6.45
C ASP A 701 -21.22 42.80 -7.59
N GLY A 702 -20.52 41.71 -7.25
CA GLY A 702 -19.89 40.79 -8.19
C GLY A 702 -18.60 41.32 -8.82
N GLN A 703 -17.96 42.32 -8.22
CA GLN A 703 -16.64 42.81 -8.64
C GLN A 703 -15.52 42.07 -7.91
N LEU A 704 -14.44 41.77 -8.63
CA LEU A 704 -13.23 41.24 -8.01
C LEU A 704 -12.40 42.37 -7.43
N THR A 705 -12.17 42.32 -6.11
CA THR A 705 -11.31 43.27 -5.39
C THR A 705 -10.09 42.57 -4.81
N ILE A 706 -8.90 43.14 -4.98
CA ILE A 706 -7.66 42.59 -4.41
C ILE A 706 -7.74 42.72 -2.88
N LYS A 707 -7.70 41.61 -2.16
CA LYS A 707 -7.65 41.63 -0.68
C LYS A 707 -6.23 41.72 -0.16
N SER A 708 -5.26 41.07 -0.80
CA SER A 708 -3.85 41.21 -0.43
C SER A 708 -2.96 40.90 -1.63
N TYR A 709 -1.74 41.42 -1.64
CA TYR A 709 -0.79 41.24 -2.73
C TYR A 709 0.68 41.39 -2.27
N ARG A 710 1.59 40.93 -3.13
CA ARG A 710 3.04 41.16 -3.07
C ARG A 710 3.57 41.49 -4.46
N GLY A 711 4.54 42.40 -4.55
CA GLY A 711 5.22 42.76 -5.81
C GLY A 711 4.40 43.53 -6.86
N LEU A 712 3.19 44.00 -6.52
CA LEU A 712 2.34 44.78 -7.45
C LEU A 712 2.49 46.31 -7.28
N THR A 713 2.46 47.05 -8.39
CA THR A 713 2.57 48.52 -8.46
C THR A 713 1.32 49.24 -7.94
N ARG A 714 1.41 50.52 -7.54
CA ARG A 714 0.30 51.29 -6.90
C ARG A 714 -1.00 51.35 -7.71
N ILE A 715 -0.94 51.37 -9.03
CA ILE A 715 -2.12 51.45 -9.92
C ILE A 715 -2.90 50.12 -9.94
N ALA A 716 -2.20 48.99 -9.80
CA ALA A 716 -2.78 47.65 -9.67
C ALA A 716 -3.78 47.52 -8.52
N GLN A 717 -3.59 48.36 -7.50
CA GLN A 717 -4.25 48.28 -6.19
C GLN A 717 -5.69 48.81 -6.25
N ILE A 718 -6.04 49.61 -7.26
CA ILE A 718 -7.32 50.34 -7.29
C ILE A 718 -8.32 49.71 -8.29
N LEU A 719 -7.87 48.75 -9.10
CA LEU A 719 -8.66 48.06 -10.11
C LEU A 719 -9.63 47.06 -9.47
N SER A 720 -10.89 47.48 -9.31
CA SER A 720 -12.01 46.55 -9.22
C SER A 720 -12.44 46.21 -10.65
N THR A 721 -12.43 44.92 -10.98
CA THR A 721 -12.78 44.47 -12.33
C THR A 721 -14.01 43.59 -12.25
N LYS A 722 -15.01 43.90 -13.06
CA LYS A 722 -16.14 42.99 -13.26
C LYS A 722 -15.67 41.86 -14.17
N PRO A 723 -15.69 40.60 -13.72
CA PRO A 723 -15.16 39.50 -14.51
C PRO A 723 -16.04 39.27 -15.76
N GLU A 724 -15.50 39.55 -16.94
CA GLU A 724 -16.18 39.26 -18.21
C GLU A 724 -15.86 37.85 -18.71
N ILE A 725 -16.82 37.19 -19.37
CA ILE A 725 -16.73 35.80 -19.85
C ILE A 725 -15.51 35.56 -20.78
N ASN A 726 -15.09 36.61 -21.49
CA ASN A 726 -14.00 36.52 -22.47
C ASN A 726 -12.60 36.74 -21.86
N THR A 727 -12.52 37.21 -20.62
CA THR A 727 -11.26 37.44 -19.89
C THR A 727 -10.80 36.17 -19.18
N LEU A 728 -9.51 36.01 -18.95
CA LEU A 728 -8.98 34.86 -18.21
C LEU A 728 -9.43 34.83 -16.75
N LEU A 729 -9.63 35.99 -16.13
CA LEU A 729 -10.22 36.09 -14.78
C LEU A 729 -11.66 35.57 -14.75
N GLY A 730 -12.49 35.96 -15.73
CA GLY A 730 -13.86 35.44 -15.84
C GLY A 730 -13.91 33.96 -16.16
N GLN A 731 -13.05 33.46 -17.05
CA GLN A 731 -12.95 32.04 -17.38
C GLN A 731 -12.53 31.20 -16.17
N CYS A 732 -11.58 31.70 -15.36
CA CYS A 732 -11.12 31.04 -14.15
C CYS A 732 -12.26 30.85 -13.13
N LEU A 733 -13.14 31.85 -13.00
CA LEU A 733 -14.29 31.79 -12.11
C LEU A 733 -15.42 30.87 -12.62
N LEU A 734 -15.65 30.82 -13.94
CA LEU A 734 -16.74 30.06 -14.56
C LEU A 734 -16.45 28.56 -14.73
N THR A 735 -15.18 28.19 -14.96
CA THR A 735 -14.76 26.81 -15.26
C THR A 735 -14.20 26.05 -14.05
N PRO A 736 -14.33 26.60 -12.84
CA PRO A 736 -13.46 26.45 -11.66
C PRO A 736 -12.18 25.60 -11.84
N GLN A 737 -11.38 25.88 -12.86
CA GLN A 737 -10.10 25.21 -13.10
C GLN A 737 -8.96 26.21 -12.99
N VAL A 738 -7.80 25.72 -12.53
CA VAL A 738 -6.59 26.54 -12.48
C VAL A 738 -6.11 26.78 -13.91
N ILE A 739 -5.94 28.05 -14.26
CA ILE A 739 -5.45 28.48 -15.57
C ILE A 739 -3.98 28.84 -15.43
N SER A 740 -3.10 28.08 -16.07
CA SER A 740 -1.68 28.40 -16.17
C SER A 740 -1.34 28.90 -17.57
N VAL A 741 -0.66 30.05 -17.63
CA VAL A 741 -0.18 30.66 -18.87
C VAL A 741 1.34 30.66 -18.83
N SER A 742 1.94 29.77 -19.61
CA SER A 742 3.40 29.61 -19.66
C SER A 742 4.11 30.71 -20.45
N ASP A 743 3.41 31.37 -21.39
CA ASP A 743 3.93 32.51 -22.15
C ASP A 743 2.79 33.48 -22.50
N THR A 744 2.85 34.69 -21.94
CA THR A 744 1.85 35.75 -22.15
C THR A 744 1.94 36.39 -23.53
N SER A 745 3.09 36.32 -24.21
CA SER A 745 3.28 36.89 -25.55
C SER A 745 2.48 36.18 -26.65
N LEU A 746 1.99 34.97 -26.36
CA LEU A 746 1.15 34.19 -27.26
C LEU A 746 -0.36 34.48 -27.09
N MET A 747 -0.73 35.41 -26.21
CA MET A 747 -2.12 35.76 -25.91
C MET A 747 -2.50 37.16 -26.40
N GLY A 748 -3.75 37.31 -26.86
CA GLY A 748 -4.30 38.62 -27.21
C GLY A 748 -4.51 39.50 -25.97
N ARG A 749 -4.20 40.81 -26.08
CA ARG A 749 -4.28 41.76 -24.95
C ARG A 749 -5.66 41.79 -24.29
N ASP A 750 -6.73 41.70 -25.07
CA ASP A 750 -8.12 41.70 -24.60
C ASP A 750 -8.42 40.57 -23.58
N ARG A 751 -7.68 39.45 -23.62
CA ARG A 751 -7.87 38.33 -22.67
C ARG A 751 -7.16 38.54 -21.33
N LEU A 752 -6.18 39.45 -21.30
CA LEU A 752 -5.40 39.84 -20.13
C LEU A 752 -6.01 41.04 -19.41
N GLU A 753 -7.16 41.53 -19.86
CA GLU A 753 -7.88 42.63 -19.23
C GLU A 753 -8.16 42.33 -17.74
N GLY A 754 -7.84 43.29 -16.87
CA GLY A 754 -7.87 43.13 -15.41
C GLY A 754 -6.64 42.45 -14.78
N LEU A 755 -5.72 41.92 -15.60
CA LEU A 755 -4.43 41.34 -15.19
C LEU A 755 -3.27 42.23 -15.66
N LEU A 756 -3.11 43.40 -15.02
CA LEU A 756 -1.89 44.24 -15.03
C LEU A 756 -1.19 44.45 -16.37
N GLU A 757 -1.52 45.55 -17.06
CA GLU A 757 -1.05 45.85 -18.41
C GLU A 757 0.38 46.42 -18.52
N GLU A 758 0.98 46.95 -17.46
CA GLU A 758 2.19 47.78 -17.58
C GLU A 758 3.54 47.11 -17.27
N GLU A 759 3.58 45.88 -16.78
CA GLU A 759 4.86 45.20 -16.54
C GLU A 759 4.80 43.78 -17.10
N THR A 760 5.50 43.56 -18.21
CA THR A 760 5.58 42.31 -18.98
C THR A 760 5.92 41.11 -18.08
N LEU A 761 4.89 40.47 -17.53
CA LEU A 761 4.99 39.20 -16.86
C LEU A 761 5.01 38.12 -17.93
N ALA A 762 6.02 37.26 -17.89
CA ALA A 762 6.24 36.29 -18.94
C ALA A 762 5.45 35.00 -18.74
N SER A 763 5.04 34.70 -17.50
CA SER A 763 4.08 33.64 -17.18
C SER A 763 3.27 33.96 -15.92
N PHE A 764 2.07 33.38 -15.81
CA PHE A 764 1.23 33.51 -14.61
C PHE A 764 0.31 32.30 -14.42
N VAL A 765 -0.22 32.16 -13.21
CA VAL A 765 -1.24 31.18 -12.84
C VAL A 765 -2.41 31.86 -12.12
N LEU A 766 -3.62 31.46 -12.47
CA LEU A 766 -4.88 31.86 -11.85
C LEU A 766 -5.52 30.62 -11.25
N ALA A 767 -5.69 30.59 -9.93
CA ALA A 767 -6.36 29.51 -9.24
C ALA A 767 -7.67 30.02 -8.63
N PRO A 768 -8.83 29.42 -8.96
CA PRO A 768 -10.09 29.86 -8.43
C PRO A 768 -10.20 29.45 -6.97
N ILE A 769 -10.49 30.41 -6.10
CA ILE A 769 -10.80 30.16 -4.70
C ILE A 769 -12.27 29.78 -4.65
N THR A 770 -12.57 28.50 -4.48
CA THR A 770 -13.94 27.98 -4.61
C THR A 770 -14.46 27.37 -3.33
N THR A 771 -15.77 27.37 -3.25
CA THR A 771 -16.56 26.48 -2.40
C THR A 771 -17.22 25.43 -3.28
N GLU A 772 -17.74 24.36 -2.68
CA GLU A 772 -18.54 23.31 -3.36
C GLU A 772 -19.70 23.87 -4.21
N THR A 773 -20.15 25.10 -3.94
CA THR A 773 -21.33 25.71 -4.54
C THR A 773 -21.06 27.00 -5.33
N LEU A 774 -19.93 27.69 -5.12
CA LEU A 774 -19.64 28.99 -5.76
C LEU A 774 -18.13 29.32 -5.77
N ALA A 775 -17.64 30.00 -6.81
CA ALA A 775 -16.33 30.65 -6.80
C ALA A 775 -16.37 31.93 -5.96
N LEU A 776 -15.49 32.05 -4.98
CA LEU A 776 -15.38 33.19 -4.06
C LEU A 776 -14.36 34.24 -4.52
N GLY A 777 -13.42 33.84 -5.38
CA GLY A 777 -12.32 34.70 -5.79
C GLY A 777 -11.28 34.00 -6.64
N VAL A 778 -10.14 34.66 -6.84
CA VAL A 778 -9.00 34.17 -7.64
C VAL A 778 -7.70 34.47 -6.91
N LEU A 779 -6.89 33.44 -6.70
CA LEU A 779 -5.48 33.55 -6.32
C LEU A 779 -4.66 33.68 -7.60
N THR A 780 -3.88 34.75 -7.72
CA THR A 780 -3.02 35.03 -8.87
C THR A 780 -1.57 35.00 -8.43
N ALA A 781 -0.72 34.37 -9.22
CA ALA A 781 0.74 34.44 -9.09
C ALA A 781 1.36 34.60 -10.47
N ALA A 782 2.41 35.41 -10.58
CA ALA A 782 3.07 35.75 -11.82
C ALA A 782 4.59 35.88 -11.65
N SER A 783 5.31 35.66 -12.74
CA SER A 783 6.76 35.72 -12.81
C SER A 783 7.22 36.34 -14.14
N SER A 784 8.35 37.05 -14.10
CA SER A 784 9.08 37.53 -15.27
C SER A 784 9.72 36.41 -16.09
N GLN A 785 9.77 35.18 -15.58
CA GLN A 785 10.30 34.02 -16.29
C GLN A 785 9.21 33.30 -17.10
N LYS A 786 9.48 33.01 -18.38
CA LYS A 786 8.61 32.16 -19.21
C LYS A 786 8.61 30.73 -18.67
N GLY A 787 7.45 30.09 -18.65
CA GLY A 787 7.29 28.69 -18.24
C GLY A 787 7.54 28.41 -16.76
N TYR A 788 7.56 29.44 -15.90
CA TYR A 788 7.82 29.29 -14.46
C TYR A 788 6.81 28.34 -13.78
N PHE A 789 5.53 28.50 -14.11
CA PHE A 789 4.44 27.69 -13.56
C PHE A 789 4.23 26.38 -14.32
N ALA A 790 5.10 25.39 -14.06
CA ALA A 790 4.96 24.00 -14.50
C ALA A 790 3.70 23.28 -13.96
N ARG A 791 3.38 22.10 -14.52
CA ARG A 791 2.16 21.33 -14.19
C ARG A 791 2.06 20.97 -12.70
N GLU A 792 3.17 20.71 -12.02
CA GLU A 792 3.15 20.42 -10.59
C GLU A 792 2.76 21.63 -9.74
N HIS A 793 3.10 22.86 -10.18
CA HIS A 793 2.64 24.08 -9.51
C HIS A 793 1.14 24.25 -9.66
N VAL A 794 0.56 23.87 -10.80
CA VAL A 794 -0.90 23.95 -11.03
C VAL A 794 -1.67 23.15 -9.96
N GLU A 795 -1.22 21.93 -9.67
CA GLU A 795 -1.83 21.08 -8.64
C GLU A 795 -1.66 21.66 -7.22
N PHE A 796 -0.48 22.23 -6.93
CA PHE A 796 -0.22 22.92 -5.66
C PHE A 796 -1.12 24.14 -5.47
N PHE A 797 -1.20 25.03 -6.48
CA PHE A 797 -2.05 26.22 -6.47
C PHE A 797 -3.53 25.85 -6.39
N GLN A 798 -3.96 24.75 -7.02
CA GLN A 798 -5.33 24.24 -6.88
C GLN A 798 -5.65 23.84 -5.44
N SER A 799 -4.72 23.13 -4.78
CA SER A 799 -4.89 22.72 -3.38
C SER A 799 -4.92 23.92 -2.43
N LEU A 800 -4.01 24.86 -2.63
CA LEU A 800 -3.90 26.09 -1.82
C LEU A 800 -5.14 26.97 -1.96
N ALA A 801 -5.66 27.15 -3.18
CA ALA A 801 -6.89 27.90 -3.44
C ALA A 801 -8.12 27.19 -2.85
N GLY A 802 -8.17 25.86 -2.87
CA GLY A 802 -9.21 25.07 -2.21
C GLY A 802 -9.19 25.20 -0.68
N GLN A 803 -8.00 25.20 -0.07
CA GLN A 803 -7.84 25.42 1.38
C GLN A 803 -8.23 26.85 1.78
N LEU A 804 -7.82 27.86 1.00
CA LEU A 804 -8.27 29.24 1.16
C LEU A 804 -9.81 29.33 1.07
N GLY A 805 -10.43 28.66 0.10
CA GLY A 805 -11.88 28.62 -0.05
C GLY A 805 -12.60 27.97 1.14
N ALA A 806 -12.04 26.88 1.67
CA ALA A 806 -12.54 26.22 2.87
C ALA A 806 -12.40 27.10 4.12
N ALA A 807 -11.30 27.85 4.26
CA ALA A 807 -11.07 28.77 5.36
C ALA A 807 -12.01 29.98 5.30
N VAL A 808 -12.19 30.59 4.12
CA VAL A 808 -13.14 31.70 3.90
C VAL A 808 -14.56 31.26 4.24
N ARG A 809 -14.98 30.07 3.79
CA ARG A 809 -16.29 29.51 4.13
C ARG A 809 -16.44 29.25 5.61
N SER A 810 -15.43 28.65 6.25
CA SER A 810 -15.48 28.32 7.68
C SER A 810 -15.62 29.59 8.52
N ALA A 811 -14.89 30.66 8.18
CA ALA A 811 -15.03 31.96 8.85
C ALA A 811 -16.44 32.55 8.68
N GLN A 812 -17.00 32.55 7.46
CA GLN A 812 -18.35 33.03 7.18
C GLN A 812 -19.44 32.18 7.85
N GLN A 813 -19.27 30.86 7.90
CA GLN A 813 -20.22 29.92 8.47
C GLN A 813 -20.21 29.96 10.00
N VAL A 814 -19.04 30.03 10.64
CA VAL A 814 -18.92 30.20 12.10
C VAL A 814 -19.58 31.51 12.53
N ALA A 815 -19.31 32.59 11.81
CA ALA A 815 -20.00 33.86 12.01
C ALA A 815 -21.54 33.73 11.95
N HIS A 816 -22.05 33.10 10.90
CA HIS A 816 -23.50 32.90 10.73
C HIS A 816 -24.09 31.96 11.80
N GLN A 817 -23.37 30.91 12.18
CA GLN A 817 -23.78 29.95 13.20
C GLN A 817 -23.72 30.52 14.62
N ILE A 818 -22.89 31.55 14.89
CA ILE A 818 -22.91 32.29 16.15
C ILE A 818 -24.04 33.34 16.12
N ARG A 819 -24.26 34.00 14.98
CA ARG A 819 -25.32 35.02 14.84
C ARG A 819 -26.73 34.44 15.04
N ASN A 820 -26.97 33.19 14.65
CA ASN A 820 -28.25 32.51 14.78
C ASN A 820 -28.73 32.27 16.24
N PRO A 821 -27.95 31.61 17.12
CA PRO A 821 -28.33 31.43 18.52
C PRO A 821 -28.39 32.76 19.27
N VAL A 822 -27.53 33.73 18.95
CA VAL A 822 -27.57 35.06 19.57
C VAL A 822 -28.87 35.80 19.21
N HIS A 823 -29.27 35.81 17.93
CA HIS A 823 -30.57 36.36 17.51
C HIS A 823 -31.75 35.64 18.18
N ALA A 824 -31.69 34.32 18.31
CA ALA A 824 -32.75 33.55 18.96
C ALA A 824 -32.87 33.91 20.45
N ILE A 825 -31.74 34.03 21.17
CA ILE A 825 -31.68 34.45 22.57
C ILE A 825 -32.25 35.87 22.71
N GLY A 826 -31.82 36.81 21.87
CA GLY A 826 -32.34 38.19 21.86
C GLY A 826 -33.84 38.24 21.55
N GLY A 827 -34.30 37.46 20.57
CA GLY A 827 -35.72 37.38 20.18
C GLY A 827 -36.62 36.81 21.28
N PHE A 828 -36.21 35.69 21.93
CA PHE A 828 -36.96 35.14 23.06
C PHE A 828 -36.93 36.05 24.28
N ALA A 829 -35.80 36.69 24.57
CA ALA A 829 -35.70 37.68 25.64
C ALA A 829 -36.61 38.88 25.38
N HIS A 830 -36.72 39.34 24.13
CA HIS A 830 -37.65 40.40 23.73
C HIS A 830 -39.13 40.00 23.85
N LEU A 831 -39.46 38.74 23.52
CA LEU A 831 -40.82 38.20 23.75
C LEU A 831 -41.16 38.05 25.24
N LEU A 832 -40.19 37.65 26.07
CA LEU A 832 -40.31 37.63 27.52
C LEU A 832 -40.54 39.03 28.08
N LEU A 833 -39.76 40.02 27.62
CA LEU A 833 -39.89 41.41 28.05
C LEU A 833 -41.32 41.97 27.81
N LYS A 834 -41.93 41.62 26.68
CA LYS A 834 -43.32 42.04 26.34
C LYS A 834 -44.39 41.45 27.27
N LYS A 835 -44.11 40.32 27.93
CA LYS A 835 -45.07 39.60 28.79
C LYS A 835 -44.83 39.81 30.29
N LEU A 836 -43.70 40.39 30.68
CA LEU A 836 -43.33 40.61 32.07
C LEU A 836 -43.92 41.91 32.63
N PRO A 837 -44.46 41.90 33.88
CA PRO A 837 -44.91 43.11 34.58
C PRO A 837 -43.80 44.17 34.70
N GLN A 838 -44.16 45.47 34.74
CA GLN A 838 -43.17 46.55 34.77
C GLN A 838 -42.25 46.53 36.00
N ASP A 839 -42.76 46.10 37.16
CA ASP A 839 -42.02 46.10 38.45
C ASP A 839 -41.34 44.76 38.80
N SER A 840 -41.11 43.87 37.83
CA SER A 840 -40.47 42.58 38.07
C SER A 840 -38.95 42.67 37.92
N ASP A 841 -38.19 42.18 38.91
CA ASP A 841 -36.72 42.00 38.79
C ASP A 841 -36.33 41.17 37.55
N THR A 842 -37.19 40.25 37.12
CA THR A 842 -37.00 39.41 35.92
C THR A 842 -37.03 40.21 34.62
N ARG A 843 -37.72 41.37 34.60
CA ARG A 843 -37.73 42.28 33.46
C ARG A 843 -36.36 42.89 33.23
N ASN A 844 -35.67 43.28 34.31
CA ASN A 844 -34.30 43.79 34.26
C ASN A 844 -33.34 42.73 33.68
N TYR A 845 -33.49 41.47 34.06
CA TYR A 845 -32.68 40.38 33.48
C TYR A 845 -32.96 40.19 31.98
N ALA A 846 -34.21 40.27 31.52
CA ALA A 846 -34.54 40.19 30.10
C ALA A 846 -33.94 41.36 29.29
N GLU A 847 -33.97 42.58 29.82
CA GLU A 847 -33.32 43.76 29.22
C GLU A 847 -31.81 43.60 29.10
N ILE A 848 -31.15 43.05 30.13
CA ILE A 848 -29.72 42.74 30.11
C ILE A 848 -29.41 41.70 29.03
N ILE A 849 -30.20 40.62 28.94
CA ILE A 849 -30.01 39.57 27.92
C ILE A 849 -30.15 40.14 26.51
N ILE A 850 -31.15 41.00 26.25
CA ILE A 850 -31.33 41.66 24.94
C ILE A 850 -30.11 42.53 24.62
N LYS A 851 -29.63 43.30 25.60
CA LYS A 851 -28.47 44.18 25.44
C LYS A 851 -27.20 43.39 25.13
N GLU A 852 -26.94 42.29 25.84
CA GLU A 852 -25.76 41.45 25.60
C GLU A 852 -25.87 40.63 24.31
N ALA A 853 -27.07 40.19 23.91
CA ALA A 853 -27.27 39.55 22.61
C ALA A 853 -26.95 40.51 21.46
N LYS A 854 -27.48 41.74 21.50
CA LYS A 854 -27.19 42.78 20.50
C LYS A 854 -25.70 43.14 20.46
N ARG A 855 -25.04 43.13 21.62
CA ARG A 855 -23.59 43.34 21.73
C ARG A 855 -22.79 42.23 21.06
N LEU A 856 -23.16 40.97 21.28
CA LEU A 856 -22.52 39.81 20.66
C LEU A 856 -22.71 39.83 19.14
N GLU A 857 -23.91 40.17 18.65
CA GLU A 857 -24.17 40.38 17.22
C GLU A 857 -23.26 41.45 16.62
N GLN A 858 -23.10 42.57 17.31
CA GLN A 858 -22.24 43.66 16.85
C GLN A 858 -20.75 43.27 16.86
N MET A 859 -20.28 42.57 17.90
CA MET A 859 -18.90 42.06 17.96
C MET A 859 -18.60 41.07 16.84
N VAL A 860 -19.51 40.12 16.58
CA VAL A 860 -19.38 39.16 15.48
C VAL A 860 -19.34 39.91 14.13
N SER A 861 -20.20 40.92 13.97
CA SER A 861 -20.24 41.73 12.74
C SER A 861 -18.95 42.54 12.53
N GLU A 862 -18.41 43.17 13.57
CA GLU A 862 -17.16 43.94 13.51
C GLU A 862 -15.92 43.06 13.24
N VAL A 863 -15.89 41.82 13.73
CA VAL A 863 -14.82 40.85 13.42
C VAL A 863 -14.85 40.42 11.95
N ILE A 864 -16.04 40.29 11.36
CA ILE A 864 -16.21 39.96 9.94
C ILE A 864 -15.90 41.18 9.05
N GLU A 865 -16.36 42.37 9.43
CA GLU A 865 -16.07 43.60 8.69
C GLU A 865 -14.58 43.96 8.72
N THR A 866 -13.87 43.69 9.82
CA THR A 866 -12.40 43.81 9.87
C THR A 866 -11.67 42.74 9.05
N SER A 867 -12.36 41.69 8.59
CA SER A 867 -11.84 40.68 7.66
C SER A 867 -11.91 41.12 6.19
N VAL A 868 -12.54 42.26 5.89
CA VAL A 868 -12.47 42.92 4.58
C VAL A 868 -11.25 43.83 4.57
N ILE A 869 -10.16 43.39 3.95
CA ILE A 869 -9.05 44.30 3.63
C ILE A 869 -9.59 45.31 2.61
N PHE A 870 -9.71 46.57 3.03
CA PHE A 870 -9.92 47.71 2.15
C PHE A 870 -8.57 48.13 1.59
N ILE A 871 -8.45 48.16 0.27
CA ILE A 871 -7.24 48.62 -0.39
C ILE A 871 -7.19 50.15 -0.26
N PRO A 872 -6.14 50.73 0.34
CA PRO A 872 -6.09 52.16 0.54
C PRO A 872 -6.00 52.91 -0.79
N ARG A 873 -6.95 53.80 -1.09
CA ARG A 873 -6.85 54.75 -2.21
C ARG A 873 -6.09 55.97 -1.73
N GLU A 874 -4.77 55.91 -1.81
CA GLU A 874 -3.93 57.05 -1.44
C GLU A 874 -4.00 58.13 -2.51
N GLU A 875 -4.64 59.24 -2.17
CA GLU A 875 -4.74 60.44 -2.99
C GLU A 875 -4.01 61.59 -2.29
N GLU A 876 -3.45 62.53 -3.05
CA GLU A 876 -2.92 63.77 -2.47
C GLU A 876 -4.10 64.65 -2.04
N GLN A 877 -4.26 64.81 -0.73
CA GLN A 877 -5.35 65.58 -0.15
C GLN A 877 -4.89 66.47 0.99
N ASP A 878 -5.67 67.52 1.24
CA ASP A 878 -5.52 68.38 2.39
C ASP A 878 -6.13 67.69 3.62
N ILE A 879 -5.29 67.35 4.60
CA ILE A 879 -5.70 66.71 5.84
C ILE A 879 -6.75 67.53 6.60
N ASN A 880 -6.72 68.86 6.47
CA ASN A 880 -7.69 69.73 7.13
C ASN A 880 -9.10 69.52 6.58
N GLN A 881 -9.25 69.20 5.28
CA GLN A 881 -10.55 68.86 4.70
C GLN A 881 -11.07 67.54 5.25
N VAL A 882 -10.20 66.54 5.41
CA VAL A 882 -10.56 65.23 5.99
C VAL A 882 -11.01 65.38 7.45
N VAL A 883 -10.27 66.16 8.23
CA VAL A 883 -10.61 66.48 9.63
C VAL A 883 -11.97 67.17 9.72
N ARG A 884 -12.22 68.21 8.93
CA ARG A 884 -13.53 68.91 8.90
C ARG A 884 -14.65 67.96 8.51
N GLY A 885 -14.43 67.09 7.52
CA GLY A 885 -15.39 66.10 7.06
C GLY A 885 -15.70 65.03 8.12
N ALA A 886 -14.72 64.62 8.93
CA ALA A 886 -14.92 63.71 10.05
C ALA A 886 -15.72 64.37 11.18
N LEU A 887 -15.35 65.61 11.55
CA LEU A 887 -16.04 66.38 12.59
C LEU A 887 -17.50 66.64 12.23
N GLY A 888 -17.82 66.85 10.95
CA GLY A 888 -19.19 66.99 10.47
C GLY A 888 -20.08 65.77 10.76
N ILE A 889 -19.54 64.55 10.68
CA ILE A 889 -20.29 63.32 10.95
C ILE A 889 -20.59 63.15 12.44
N ILE A 890 -19.61 63.45 13.30
CA ILE A 890 -19.71 63.19 14.74
C ILE A 890 -20.26 64.38 15.54
N ARG A 891 -20.57 65.51 14.88
CA ARG A 891 -21.05 66.74 15.49
C ARG A 891 -22.26 66.55 16.42
N SER A 892 -23.26 65.81 15.97
CA SER A 892 -24.47 65.52 16.77
C SER A 892 -24.12 64.88 18.13
N LYS A 893 -23.13 63.97 18.14
CA LYS A 893 -22.68 63.28 19.34
C LYS A 893 -21.82 64.17 20.26
N ILE A 894 -21.09 65.13 19.68
CA ILE A 894 -20.33 66.15 20.44
C ILE A 894 -21.32 67.08 21.18
N GLU A 895 -22.37 67.52 20.48
CA GLU A 895 -23.43 68.38 21.02
C GLU A 895 -24.24 67.65 22.11
N GLU A 896 -24.63 66.38 21.87
CA GLU A 896 -25.33 65.52 22.83
C GLU A 896 -24.54 65.37 24.15
N LYS A 897 -23.21 65.23 24.06
CA LYS A 897 -22.33 65.09 25.23
C LYS A 897 -21.89 66.42 25.86
N GLN A 898 -22.37 67.56 25.36
CA GLN A 898 -22.03 68.91 25.85
C GLN A 898 -20.51 69.16 25.92
N VAL A 899 -19.76 68.71 24.91
CA VAL A 899 -18.30 68.89 24.85
C VAL A 899 -17.96 70.15 24.04
N ASP A 900 -17.14 71.02 24.63
CA ASP A 900 -16.60 72.21 23.98
C ASP A 900 -15.46 71.81 23.02
N LEU A 901 -15.73 71.91 21.71
CA LEU A 901 -14.80 71.54 20.65
C LEU A 901 -14.01 72.76 20.16
N LYS A 902 -12.69 72.76 20.39
CA LYS A 902 -11.77 73.75 19.84
C LYS A 902 -11.00 73.18 18.65
N VAL A 903 -11.16 73.76 17.46
CA VAL A 903 -10.47 73.30 16.25
C VAL A 903 -9.47 74.37 15.79
N GLU A 904 -8.18 74.04 15.79
CA GLU A 904 -7.07 74.93 15.40
C GLU A 904 -6.28 74.28 14.24
N LEU A 905 -6.70 74.54 12.99
CA LEU A 905 -6.06 73.96 11.80
C LEU A 905 -5.09 74.96 11.16
N ALA A 906 -3.86 74.54 10.88
CA ALA A 906 -2.90 75.39 10.18
C ALA A 906 -3.31 75.61 8.71
N GLU A 907 -3.24 76.84 8.22
CA GLU A 907 -3.76 77.22 6.88
C GLU A 907 -2.87 76.74 5.72
N ASP A 908 -1.54 76.64 5.92
CA ASP A 908 -0.56 76.26 4.88
C ASP A 908 0.09 74.89 5.16
N LEU A 909 -0.69 73.81 5.08
CA LEU A 909 -0.16 72.43 5.13
C LEU A 909 0.05 71.88 3.71
N PRO A 910 1.17 71.19 3.44
CA PRO A 910 1.35 70.49 2.17
C PRO A 910 0.32 69.36 2.04
N PRO A 911 -0.12 69.03 0.81
CA PRO A 911 -0.99 67.88 0.59
C PRO A 911 -0.29 66.61 1.05
N LEU A 912 -1.02 65.73 1.72
CA LEU A 912 -0.51 64.43 2.15
C LEU A 912 -1.05 63.34 1.24
N THR A 913 -0.19 62.41 0.86
CA THR A 913 -0.61 61.18 0.19
C THR A 913 -1.29 60.28 1.22
N MET A 914 -2.61 60.18 1.18
CA MET A 914 -3.37 59.40 2.16
C MET A 914 -4.68 58.85 1.61
N ASP A 915 -5.14 57.75 2.21
CA ASP A 915 -6.51 57.29 2.01
C ASP A 915 -7.46 58.14 2.86
N VAL A 916 -8.28 58.94 2.16
CA VAL A 916 -9.23 59.86 2.77
C VAL A 916 -10.24 59.14 3.67
N GLY A 917 -10.72 57.95 3.28
CA GLY A 917 -11.68 57.17 4.05
C GLY A 917 -11.09 56.61 5.34
N ASN A 918 -9.89 56.02 5.27
CA ASN A 918 -9.17 55.49 6.41
C ASN A 918 -8.70 56.60 7.34
N MET A 919 -8.21 57.73 6.82
CA MET A 919 -7.85 58.87 7.65
C MET A 919 -9.08 59.50 8.31
N LYS A 920 -10.21 59.59 7.61
CA LYS A 920 -11.49 60.00 8.22
C LYS A 920 -11.91 59.05 9.35
N ARG A 921 -11.74 57.74 9.16
CA ARG A 921 -12.00 56.72 10.18
C ARG A 921 -11.07 56.87 11.38
N VAL A 922 -9.78 57.17 11.18
CA VAL A 922 -8.83 57.46 12.26
C VAL A 922 -9.31 58.65 13.09
N ILE A 923 -9.65 59.77 12.44
CA ILE A 923 -10.13 60.97 13.15
C ILE A 923 -11.42 60.66 13.91
N LEU A 924 -12.38 59.97 13.29
CA LEU A 924 -13.64 59.57 13.95
C LEU A 924 -13.39 58.69 15.18
N GLN A 925 -12.48 57.72 15.08
CA GLN A 925 -12.18 56.80 16.17
C GLN A 925 -11.49 57.49 17.35
N LEU A 926 -10.54 58.39 17.06
CA LEU A 926 -9.86 59.18 18.09
C LEU A 926 -10.82 60.15 18.78
N VAL A 927 -11.64 60.87 18.02
CA VAL A 927 -12.66 61.77 18.56
C VAL A 927 -13.70 60.99 19.37
N ALA A 928 -14.18 59.84 18.89
CA ALA A 928 -15.10 58.99 19.65
C ALA A 928 -14.46 58.48 20.96
N ASN A 929 -13.19 58.11 20.93
CA ASN A 929 -12.47 57.68 22.14
C ASN A 929 -12.32 58.83 23.15
N ALA A 930 -11.99 60.04 22.71
CA ALA A 930 -11.95 61.23 23.55
C ALA A 930 -13.33 61.54 24.16
N LEU A 931 -14.39 61.54 23.35
CA LEU A 931 -15.77 61.77 23.81
C LEU A 931 -16.24 60.73 24.83
N ASP A 932 -15.78 59.49 24.73
CA ASP A 932 -16.10 58.45 25.71
C ASP A 932 -15.26 58.55 26.99
N ALA A 933 -14.12 59.22 26.95
CA ALA A 933 -13.30 59.49 28.14
C ALA A 933 -13.86 60.66 28.98
N MET A 934 -14.71 61.50 28.39
CA MET A 934 -15.36 62.66 29.01
C MET A 934 -16.82 62.33 29.37
N PHE A 935 -17.09 62.09 30.66
CA PHE A 935 -18.40 61.61 31.13
C PHE A 935 -19.45 62.71 31.35
N PHE A 936 -19.04 63.95 31.64
CA PHE A 936 -19.93 65.07 32.01
C PHE A 936 -19.49 66.37 31.32
N GLY A 937 -19.54 66.39 29.99
CA GLY A 937 -18.93 67.47 29.22
C GLY A 937 -17.40 67.49 29.35
N GLY A 938 -16.75 68.42 28.67
CA GLY A 938 -15.30 68.52 28.63
C GLY A 938 -14.81 69.41 27.50
N ARG A 939 -13.50 69.52 27.35
CA ARG A 939 -12.86 70.23 26.23
C ARG A 939 -12.14 69.21 25.36
N LEU A 940 -12.53 69.18 24.09
CA LEU A 940 -11.83 68.46 23.04
C LEU A 940 -11.12 69.47 22.14
N LYS A 941 -9.80 69.37 22.03
CA LYS A 941 -9.03 70.18 21.11
C LYS A 941 -8.48 69.31 19.99
N LEU A 942 -8.71 69.73 18.75
CA LEU A 942 -8.10 69.12 17.57
C LEU A 942 -7.27 70.18 16.85
N SER A 943 -5.98 69.92 16.68
CA SER A 943 -5.08 70.84 15.98
C SER A 943 -4.20 70.15 14.95
N THR A 944 -3.89 70.86 13.87
CA THR A 944 -2.90 70.43 12.87
C THR A 944 -1.76 71.44 12.81
N ARG A 945 -0.53 70.95 12.65
CA ARG A 945 0.66 71.79 12.52
C ARG A 945 1.70 71.11 11.64
N ARG A 946 2.44 71.89 10.86
CA ARG A 946 3.66 71.40 10.19
C ARG A 946 4.85 71.42 11.16
N GLN A 947 5.52 70.29 11.30
CA GLN A 947 6.76 70.15 12.07
C GLN A 947 7.81 69.48 11.17
N ASN A 948 8.75 70.27 10.65
CA ASN A 948 9.74 69.85 9.66
C ASN A 948 9.07 69.26 8.40
N GLU A 949 9.46 68.04 8.02
CA GLU A 949 8.89 67.27 6.91
C GLU A 949 7.67 66.43 7.30
N MET A 950 7.14 66.63 8.52
CA MET A 950 5.97 65.92 9.00
C MET A 950 4.81 66.90 9.25
N VAL A 951 3.60 66.45 8.95
CA VAL A 951 2.36 67.08 9.40
C VAL A 951 1.88 66.36 10.64
N GLU A 952 1.77 67.11 11.73
CA GLU A 952 1.31 66.65 13.03
C GLU A 952 -0.19 66.93 13.19
N ILE A 953 -0.95 65.92 13.61
CA ILE A 953 -2.35 66.00 14.00
C ILE A 953 -2.44 65.64 15.48
N LYS A 954 -2.99 66.52 16.29
CA LYS A 954 -3.19 66.32 17.73
C LYS A 954 -4.67 66.31 18.08
N VAL A 955 -5.07 65.30 18.84
CA VAL A 955 -6.39 65.18 19.47
C VAL A 955 -6.16 65.15 20.99
N GLU A 956 -6.58 66.21 21.67
CA GLU A 956 -6.39 66.41 23.11
C GLU A 956 -7.75 66.44 23.81
N ASP A 957 -7.93 65.58 24.81
CA ASP A 957 -9.09 65.60 25.70
C ASP A 957 -8.66 65.83 27.14
N ASN A 958 -9.56 66.41 27.93
CA ASN A 958 -9.41 66.55 29.39
C ASN A 958 -10.24 65.50 30.15
N GLY A 959 -10.44 64.32 29.55
CA GLY A 959 -11.17 63.21 30.15
C GLY A 959 -10.39 62.52 31.26
N LYS A 960 -10.86 61.33 31.66
CA LYS A 960 -10.30 60.57 32.79
C LYS A 960 -8.83 60.14 32.64
N GLY A 961 -8.22 60.27 31.46
CA GLY A 961 -6.86 59.77 31.19
C GLY A 961 -6.74 58.24 31.26
N ILE A 962 -5.56 57.73 30.88
CA ILE A 962 -5.21 56.32 30.81
C ILE A 962 -4.16 56.00 31.89
N PRO A 963 -4.41 55.06 32.81
CA PRO A 963 -3.43 54.59 33.78
C PRO A 963 -2.10 54.12 33.16
N PRO A 964 -0.94 54.41 33.78
CA PRO A 964 0.39 54.12 33.21
C PRO A 964 0.64 52.65 32.89
N HIS A 965 0.10 51.73 33.70
CA HIS A 965 0.27 50.29 33.49
C HIS A 965 -0.47 49.76 32.26
N MET A 966 -1.43 50.52 31.71
CA MET A 966 -2.17 50.13 30.51
C MET A 966 -1.58 50.72 29.24
N LEU A 967 -0.76 51.77 29.32
CA LEU A 967 -0.17 52.44 28.16
C LEU A 967 0.60 51.49 27.20
N PRO A 968 1.36 50.48 27.67
CA PRO A 968 2.03 49.53 26.78
C PRO A 968 1.07 48.67 25.95
N HIS A 969 -0.18 48.51 26.41
CA HIS A 969 -1.16 47.56 25.87
C HIS A 969 -2.27 48.22 25.04
N ILE A 970 -2.31 49.56 24.95
CA ILE A 970 -3.41 50.28 24.29
C ILE A 970 -3.54 50.02 22.78
N PHE A 971 -2.49 49.45 22.17
CA PHE A 971 -2.48 49.03 20.77
C PHE A 971 -2.61 47.51 20.59
N ASP A 972 -2.73 46.75 21.68
CA ASP A 972 -2.97 45.31 21.61
C ASP A 972 -4.39 45.04 21.13
N THR A 973 -4.54 44.09 20.20
CA THR A 973 -5.85 43.70 19.66
C THR A 973 -6.75 43.13 20.77
N PHE A 974 -8.02 43.57 20.81
CA PHE A 974 -9.01 43.21 21.84
C PHE A 974 -8.76 43.81 23.24
N PHE A 975 -7.71 44.62 23.42
CA PHE A 975 -7.52 45.36 24.65
C PHE A 975 -8.49 46.54 24.73
N SER A 976 -9.36 46.55 25.75
CA SER A 976 -10.37 47.59 25.95
C SER A 976 -10.57 47.91 27.43
N THR A 977 -10.54 49.19 27.77
CA THR A 977 -10.86 49.68 29.12
C THR A 977 -12.34 50.07 29.27
N LYS A 978 -13.18 49.74 28.27
CA LYS A 978 -14.60 50.08 28.22
C LYS A 978 -15.45 48.81 28.41
N PRO A 979 -16.53 48.85 29.21
CA PRO A 979 -17.39 47.69 29.44
C PRO A 979 -18.03 47.10 28.18
N SER A 980 -18.13 47.87 27.08
CA SER A 980 -18.86 47.54 25.84
C SER A 980 -18.07 47.77 24.55
N GLY A 981 -16.76 48.04 24.62
CA GLY A 981 -15.92 48.28 23.44
C GLY A 981 -15.15 47.01 23.01
N PRO A 982 -15.10 46.65 21.72
CA PRO A 982 -14.43 45.44 21.23
C PRO A 982 -12.90 45.49 21.28
N GLY A 983 -12.30 46.62 21.70
CA GLY A 983 -10.85 46.76 21.83
C GLY A 983 -10.09 46.80 20.50
N LEU A 984 -10.78 47.00 19.38
CA LEU A 984 -10.17 47.04 18.05
C LEU A 984 -9.86 48.46 17.54
N GLY A 985 -10.43 49.49 18.16
CA GLY A 985 -10.36 50.87 17.65
C GLY A 985 -8.94 51.45 17.56
N LEU A 986 -8.20 51.47 18.67
CA LEU A 986 -6.82 51.99 18.70
C LEU A 986 -5.81 51.12 17.92
N PRO A 987 -5.88 49.77 17.96
CA PRO A 987 -5.09 48.92 17.08
C PRO A 987 -5.30 49.22 15.59
N ILE A 988 -6.56 49.45 15.16
CA ILE A 988 -6.88 49.84 13.77
C ILE A 988 -6.26 51.20 13.44
N VAL A 989 -6.36 52.18 14.35
CA VAL A 989 -5.73 53.49 14.16
C VAL A 989 -4.22 53.35 13.99
N HIS A 990 -3.57 52.57 14.87
CA HIS A 990 -2.12 52.33 14.79
C HIS A 990 -1.73 51.69 13.45
N LYS A 991 -2.47 50.67 13.01
CA LYS A 991 -2.26 50.03 11.70
C LYS A 991 -2.42 51.01 10.54
N ILE A 992 -3.48 51.81 10.51
CA ILE A 992 -3.72 52.80 9.45
C ILE A 992 -2.59 53.85 9.43
N ILE A 993 -2.20 54.40 10.58
CA ILE A 993 -1.13 55.41 10.63
C ILE A 993 0.21 54.81 10.20
N THR A 994 0.52 53.58 10.60
CA THR A 994 1.74 52.88 10.19
C THR A 994 1.75 52.62 8.68
N GLN A 995 0.62 52.22 8.09
CA GLN A 995 0.46 52.06 6.63
C GLN A 995 0.71 53.37 5.87
N HIS A 996 0.32 54.51 6.44
CA HIS A 996 0.59 55.85 5.91
C HIS A 996 2.01 56.34 6.22
N ARG A 997 2.92 55.46 6.67
CA ARG A 997 4.30 55.76 7.07
C ARG A 997 4.39 56.82 8.18
N GLY A 998 3.31 56.94 8.95
CA GLY A 998 3.22 57.86 10.05
C GLY A 998 3.59 57.24 11.38
N GLN A 999 3.70 58.08 12.39
CA GLN A 999 3.91 57.68 13.78
C GLN A 999 2.73 58.15 14.62
N ILE A 1000 2.24 57.29 15.50
CA ILE A 1000 1.26 57.65 16.52
C ILE A 1000 1.88 57.51 17.90
N SER A 1001 1.64 58.49 18.76
CA SER A 1001 2.06 58.48 20.16
C SER A 1001 0.92 58.96 21.04
N ILE A 1002 0.84 58.40 22.23
CA ILE A 1002 -0.22 58.72 23.20
C ILE A 1002 0.47 59.11 24.50
N ASP A 1003 0.25 60.35 24.94
CA ASP A 1003 0.62 60.81 26.27
C ASP A 1003 -0.67 60.99 27.08
N SER A 1004 -0.74 60.35 28.23
CA SER A 1004 -1.94 60.36 29.06
C SER A 1004 -1.58 60.34 30.53
N LYS A 1005 -2.31 61.15 31.32
CA LYS A 1005 -2.21 61.16 32.77
C LYS A 1005 -3.59 60.96 33.37
N LEU A 1006 -3.68 60.03 34.32
CA LEU A 1006 -4.91 59.72 35.01
C LEU A 1006 -5.52 60.99 35.63
N ASN A 1007 -6.82 61.19 35.37
CA ASN A 1007 -7.64 62.34 35.77
C ASN A 1007 -7.23 63.71 35.22
N ILE A 1008 -6.32 63.77 34.25
CA ILE A 1008 -5.90 65.02 33.61
C ILE A 1008 -6.36 65.07 32.15
N GLY A 1009 -6.21 63.97 31.42
CA GLY A 1009 -6.58 63.91 30.00
C GLY A 1009 -5.67 63.01 29.17
N THR A 1010 -5.97 62.92 27.88
CA THR A 1010 -5.16 62.18 26.91
C THR A 1010 -4.86 63.04 25.70
N THR A 1011 -3.61 62.99 25.24
CA THR A 1011 -3.15 63.60 24.00
C THR A 1011 -2.70 62.51 23.05
N VAL A 1012 -3.40 62.38 21.93
CA VAL A 1012 -3.00 61.49 20.83
C VAL A 1012 -2.36 62.36 19.75
N THR A 1013 -1.11 62.06 19.43
CA THR A 1013 -0.32 62.76 18.41
C THR A 1013 -0.02 61.83 17.25
N ILE A 1014 -0.49 62.18 16.06
CA ILE A 1014 -0.18 61.51 14.80
C ILE A 1014 0.79 62.40 14.01
N LYS A 1015 1.84 61.82 13.45
CA LYS A 1015 2.78 62.48 12.54
C LYS A 1015 2.78 61.77 11.20
N LEU A 1016 2.50 62.48 10.11
CA LEU A 1016 2.48 61.95 8.75
C LEU A 1016 3.54 62.65 7.89
N PRO A 1017 4.27 61.96 7.01
CA PRO A 1017 5.29 62.58 6.15
C PRO A 1017 4.68 63.41 5.02
N ALA A 1018 5.20 64.61 4.81
CA ALA A 1018 4.89 65.49 3.69
C ALA A 1018 5.87 65.22 2.53
N THR A 1019 5.53 64.24 1.69
CA THR A 1019 6.16 63.85 0.40
C THR A 1019 7.61 63.26 0.40
N LYS A 1020 7.86 62.40 -0.61
CA LYS A 1020 8.92 61.37 -0.73
C LYS A 1020 10.37 61.90 -0.88
N GLU A 1021 11.32 61.35 -0.12
CA GLU A 1021 12.67 61.11 -0.64
C GLU A 1021 12.66 59.83 -1.51
N PRO A 1022 13.28 59.83 -2.71
CA PRO A 1022 13.55 58.62 -3.47
C PRO A 1022 14.78 57.91 -2.89
N GLU A 1023 14.62 56.68 -2.37
CA GLU A 1023 15.76 55.83 -1.99
C GLU A 1023 16.60 55.53 -3.23
N SER A 1024 17.85 56.01 -3.22
CA SER A 1024 18.90 55.59 -4.15
C SER A 1024 19.29 54.15 -3.86
N VAL A 1025 19.12 53.27 -4.84
CA VAL A 1025 19.67 51.91 -4.86
C VAL A 1025 21.20 52.02 -4.87
N GLN A 1026 21.87 51.49 -3.84
CA GLN A 1026 23.29 51.12 -3.88
C GLN A 1026 23.39 49.62 -4.20
N ASP A 1027 24.36 49.32 -5.06
CA ASP A 1027 24.61 48.06 -5.79
C ASP A 1027 24.61 46.76 -4.98
#